data_AF-A0A961JYS9-F1
#
_entry.id   AF-A0A961JYS9-F1
#
_cell.length_a   1.000
_cell.length_b   1.000
_cell.length_c   1.000
_cell.angle_alpha   90.00
_cell.angle_beta   90.00
_cell.angle_gamma   90.00
#
_symmetry.space_group_name_H-M   'P 1'
#
loop_
_entity.id
_entity.type
_entity.pdbx_description
1 polymer ?
#
loop_
_entity_poly.entity_id
_entity_poly.type
_entity_poly.pdbx_seq_one_letter_code
_entity_poly.pdbx_strand_id
1 'polypeptide(L)'
;MKKIVVWPLWALLALVLLSLVTLPVSLQAQLVGSAIILGAMIVMKQFRPDGVWRLVALAFGTTIVLRYVYWRTTSTIPPVNQIENFIPGFLLYLAEMYSVGMLALSLFVVAKPMNPREPVMPAGKRLPTVDVFIPTYNEDAEMLANTIAAAQAMNYPKDLVTIWLLDDGGTEQKRGSDKILEAAAAERRHAELRGICDDFGIRYLTRARNEHAKAGNLNNALQHSHGELVAVFDADHAPARDFLERTVGYFAEDPKLFLVQTPHFFLNPDPVENNLGTFEKMPSENEMFYGIIQRGLDKWNGSFFCGSAALLRREALEQTGGFSGVSITEDCETAVDLHASGWNSVYVDKPLIAGLQPATFSSFIGQRSRWAQGMMQILLLRSPIFKRGLSMPQRLCYMSSTLFWLFPFPRMIFLVAPLCYLFLDLQIFTASGSEFLVYTLAYMVANMLMQNYLYGSFRWPWISELYEYMQSVHLLPAVISVMFNPRKPTFKVTAKDESVSEDRLSEHARPFFLIFGILLAGLAVSIYRIYTEPWKADVTLVVGGWNLLNLIMAGCALGVVSERGQRRVFTHRVKVSRRCECRISDRVYPGTIEDVSVHGARVVVYGVNAAELSRGMAGEISFEPLTEGVSGGLPILIRAVGDDGDTVALGCRYAPETAEHRRLIADLIFANSAQWSEFQISRRRNPGVLLGTLGFLVTSVRATGRGLSYALAAAFRGSGARDEIKGGKKA
;
A
#
# COMPACT_ATOMS: atom_id res chain seq x y z
N MET A 1 19.77 5.34 35.00
CA MET A 1 18.81 5.59 36.11
C MET A 1 17.84 4.42 36.19
N LYS A 2 17.68 3.79 37.36
CA LYS A 2 16.79 2.62 37.52
C LYS A 2 15.35 3.01 37.17
N LYS A 3 14.59 2.13 36.50
CA LYS A 3 13.18 2.34 36.06
C LYS A 3 12.30 2.93 37.18
N ILE A 4 12.59 2.60 38.44
CA ILE A 4 11.93 3.06 39.67
C ILE A 4 11.93 4.60 39.84
N VAL A 5 12.93 5.32 39.33
CA VAL A 5 12.99 6.80 39.43
C VAL A 5 12.40 7.47 38.18
N VAL A 6 12.56 6.84 37.01
CA VAL A 6 12.15 7.42 35.73
C VAL A 6 10.63 7.49 35.60
N TRP A 7 9.91 6.43 36.01
CA TRP A 7 8.45 6.39 35.89
C TRP A 7 7.73 7.43 36.78
N PRO A 8 8.04 7.58 38.08
CA PRO A 8 7.44 8.62 38.91
C PRO A 8 7.74 10.03 38.41
N LEU A 9 8.99 10.29 38.00
CA LEU A 9 9.37 11.59 37.45
C LEU A 9 8.62 11.90 36.15
N TRP A 10 8.52 10.93 35.24
CA TRP A 10 7.76 11.08 34.00
C TRP A 10 6.28 11.35 34.29
N ALA A 11 5.68 10.63 35.24
CA ALA A 11 4.28 10.84 35.64
C ALA A 11 4.06 12.23 36.25
N LEU A 12 4.97 12.70 37.10
CA LEU A 12 4.93 14.06 37.66
C LEU A 12 5.02 15.13 36.56
N LEU A 13 5.98 14.99 35.64
CA LEU A 13 6.14 15.93 34.54
C LEU A 13 4.94 15.92 33.59
N ALA A 14 4.35 14.75 33.32
CA ALA A 14 3.12 14.64 32.55
C ALA A 14 1.95 15.34 33.26
N LEU A 15 1.84 15.21 34.59
CA LEU A 15 0.80 15.89 35.37
C LEU A 15 0.97 17.41 35.36
N VAL A 16 2.20 17.91 35.46
CA VAL A 16 2.51 19.35 35.31
C VAL A 16 2.19 19.82 33.89
N LEU A 17 2.52 19.05 32.85
CA LEU A 17 2.17 19.43 31.48
C LEU A 17 0.65 19.48 31.29
N LEU A 18 -0.07 18.49 31.82
CA LEU A 18 -1.54 18.45 31.76
C LEU A 18 -2.16 19.63 32.50
N SER A 19 -1.64 20.02 33.67
CA SER A 19 -2.16 21.20 34.38
C SER A 19 -1.93 22.49 33.58
N LEU A 20 -0.76 22.65 32.94
CA LEU A 20 -0.50 23.79 32.06
C LEU A 20 -1.43 23.80 30.84
N VAL A 21 -1.69 22.63 30.25
CA VAL A 21 -2.58 22.46 29.10
C VAL A 21 -4.04 22.78 29.44
N THR A 22 -4.47 22.69 30.70
CA THR A 22 -5.84 23.01 31.12
C THR A 22 -6.02 24.44 31.65
N LEU A 23 -4.95 25.21 31.83
CA LEU A 23 -5.05 26.59 32.34
C LEU A 23 -5.89 27.47 31.41
N PRO A 24 -6.93 28.19 31.88
CA PRO A 24 -7.62 29.14 31.03
C PRO A 24 -6.66 30.27 30.62
N VAL A 25 -6.58 30.58 29.32
CA VAL A 25 -5.76 31.68 28.81
C VAL A 25 -6.56 32.54 27.84
N SER A 26 -6.19 33.81 27.71
CA SER A 26 -6.79 34.68 26.71
C SER A 26 -6.45 34.20 25.30
N LEU A 27 -7.30 34.56 24.32
CA LEU A 27 -7.08 34.22 22.91
C LEU A 27 -5.71 34.73 22.40
N GLN A 28 -5.31 35.93 22.84
CA GLN A 28 -4.00 36.52 22.51
C GLN A 28 -2.84 35.70 23.09
N ALA A 29 -2.94 35.28 24.35
CA ALA A 29 -1.91 34.45 24.99
C ALA A 29 -1.81 33.08 24.30
N GLN A 30 -2.94 32.46 23.94
CA GLN A 30 -2.95 31.21 23.17
C GLN A 30 -2.26 31.38 21.81
N LEU A 31 -2.56 32.46 21.08
CA LEU A 31 -1.97 32.74 19.78
C LEU A 31 -0.44 32.87 19.89
N VAL A 32 0.03 33.71 20.81
CA VAL A 32 1.47 33.92 21.04
C VAL A 32 2.15 32.62 21.46
N GLY A 33 1.58 31.89 22.42
CA GLY A 33 2.12 30.61 22.88
C GLY A 33 2.20 29.58 21.76
N SER A 34 1.14 29.44 20.97
CA SER A 34 1.10 28.52 19.81
C SER A 34 2.12 28.93 18.76
N ALA A 35 2.24 30.22 18.44
CA ALA A 35 3.21 30.72 17.47
C ALA A 35 4.66 30.47 17.90
N ILE A 36 4.98 30.66 19.19
CA ILE A 36 6.30 30.36 19.74
C ILE A 36 6.62 28.87 19.62
N ILE A 37 5.70 27.99 20.02
CA ILE A 37 5.90 26.54 19.95
C ILE A 37 6.03 26.08 18.49
N LEU A 38 5.19 26.57 17.59
CA LEU A 38 5.27 26.26 16.16
C LEU A 38 6.58 26.78 15.55
N GLY A 39 7.01 27.99 15.91
CA GLY A 39 8.30 28.54 15.50
C GLY A 39 9.46 27.65 15.96
N ALA A 40 9.45 27.23 17.22
CA ALA A 40 10.44 26.29 17.76
C ALA A 40 10.42 24.95 17.01
N MET A 41 9.24 24.39 16.72
CA MET A 41 9.11 23.16 15.92
C MET A 41 9.69 23.32 14.51
N ILE A 42 9.42 24.44 13.85
CA ILE A 42 9.94 24.74 12.50
C ILE A 42 11.48 24.84 12.54
N VAL A 43 12.03 25.54 13.53
CA VAL A 43 13.48 25.66 13.72
C VAL A 43 14.11 24.31 14.01
N MET A 44 13.58 23.55 14.97
CA MET A 44 14.07 22.21 15.31
C MET A 44 14.05 21.28 14.10
N LYS A 45 12.99 21.30 13.30
CA LYS A 45 12.86 20.46 12.11
C LYS A 45 13.99 20.67 11.10
N GLN A 46 14.55 21.89 11.00
CA GLN A 46 15.69 22.17 10.09
C GLN A 46 16.95 21.41 10.50
N PHE A 47 17.13 21.16 11.80
CA PHE A 47 18.28 20.42 12.33
C PHE A 47 18.09 18.90 12.30
N ARG A 48 16.94 18.39 11.85
CA ARG A 48 16.59 16.96 11.80
C ARG A 48 17.03 16.21 13.07
N PRO A 49 16.55 16.63 14.25
CA PRO A 49 16.98 16.06 15.51
C PRO A 49 16.76 14.55 15.52
N ASP A 50 17.63 13.81 16.19
CA ASP A 50 17.50 12.37 16.38
C ASP A 50 17.57 12.02 17.88
N GLY A 51 17.26 10.76 18.21
CA GLY A 51 17.33 10.24 19.57
C GLY A 51 16.39 11.00 20.52
N VAL A 52 16.95 11.61 21.57
CA VAL A 52 16.16 12.32 22.59
C VAL A 52 15.55 13.61 22.02
N TRP A 53 16.27 14.33 21.17
CA TRP A 53 15.80 15.60 20.59
C TRP A 53 14.61 15.40 19.64
N ARG A 54 14.54 14.23 18.98
CA ARG A 54 13.36 13.80 18.23
C ARG A 54 12.13 13.73 19.13
N LEU A 55 12.26 13.14 20.32
CA LEU A 55 11.16 13.05 21.29
C LEU A 55 10.74 14.43 21.82
N VAL A 56 11.70 15.32 22.05
CA VAL A 56 11.42 16.72 22.46
C VAL A 56 10.64 17.46 21.38
N ALA A 57 11.04 17.34 20.10
CA ALA A 57 10.32 17.95 18.98
C ALA A 57 8.86 17.46 18.87
N LEU A 58 8.63 16.16 19.07
CA LEU A 58 7.29 15.57 19.06
C LEU A 58 6.46 15.99 20.30
N ALA A 59 7.11 16.19 21.45
CA ALA A 59 6.45 16.66 22.66
C ALA A 59 5.85 18.06 22.48
N PHE A 60 6.56 19.00 21.83
CA PHE A 60 6.04 20.33 21.51
C PHE A 60 4.75 20.29 20.69
N GLY A 61 4.73 19.47 19.63
CA GLY A 61 3.53 19.29 18.83
C GLY A 61 2.40 18.63 19.63
N THR A 62 2.73 17.65 20.47
CA THR A 62 1.76 16.99 21.35
C THR A 62 1.12 17.97 22.34
N THR A 63 1.86 18.94 22.87
CA THR A 63 1.32 19.98 23.75
C THR A 63 0.24 20.82 23.07
N ILE A 64 0.46 21.24 21.81
CA ILE A 64 -0.56 21.97 21.03
C ILE A 64 -1.79 21.08 20.80
N VAL A 65 -1.60 19.80 20.48
CA VAL A 65 -2.70 18.85 20.29
C VAL A 65 -3.52 18.69 21.57
N LEU A 66 -2.89 18.47 22.72
CA LEU A 66 -3.61 18.31 23.99
C LEU A 66 -4.37 19.58 24.38
N ARG A 67 -3.80 20.76 24.09
CA ARG A 67 -4.45 22.05 24.29
C ARG A 67 -5.69 22.21 23.42
N TYR A 68 -5.59 21.83 22.15
CA TYR A 68 -6.73 21.76 21.25
C TYR A 68 -7.80 20.81 21.73
N VAL A 69 -7.44 19.59 22.16
CA VAL A 69 -8.38 18.60 22.68
C VAL A 69 -9.12 19.15 23.90
N TYR A 70 -8.42 19.75 24.86
CA TYR A 70 -9.04 20.34 26.03
C TYR A 70 -10.08 21.43 25.66
N TRP A 71 -9.69 22.37 24.78
CA TRP A 71 -10.60 23.42 24.30
C TRP A 71 -11.78 22.84 23.51
N ARG A 72 -11.54 21.89 22.60
CA ARG A 72 -12.58 21.22 21.82
C ARG A 72 -13.59 20.54 22.74
N THR A 73 -13.14 19.79 23.73
CA THR A 73 -13.99 19.06 24.68
C THR A 73 -14.79 19.97 25.60
N THR A 74 -14.20 21.07 26.08
CA THR A 74 -14.81 21.88 27.16
C THR A 74 -15.59 23.10 26.67
N SER A 75 -15.27 23.65 25.50
CA SER A 75 -15.78 24.95 25.09
C SER A 75 -16.59 24.94 23.79
N THR A 76 -16.53 23.89 22.98
CA THR A 76 -17.01 23.95 21.58
C THR A 76 -18.10 22.94 21.21
N ILE A 77 -18.49 22.06 22.14
CA ILE A 77 -19.56 21.09 21.91
C ILE A 77 -20.91 21.80 22.07
N PRO A 78 -21.84 21.68 21.11
CA PRO A 78 -23.16 22.28 21.25
C PRO A 78 -23.92 21.77 22.50
N PRO A 79 -24.83 22.54 23.08
CA PRO A 79 -25.63 22.09 24.21
C PRO A 79 -26.52 20.88 23.89
N VAL A 80 -26.66 19.94 24.84
CA VAL A 80 -27.44 18.69 24.66
C VAL A 80 -28.93 18.95 24.40
N ASN A 81 -29.45 20.10 24.82
CA ASN A 81 -30.84 20.51 24.57
C ASN A 81 -31.10 20.98 23.13
N GLN A 82 -30.07 21.15 22.29
CA GLN A 82 -30.18 21.46 20.87
C GLN A 82 -29.77 20.24 20.03
N ILE A 83 -30.64 19.24 19.97
CA ILE A 83 -30.30 17.90 19.44
C ILE A 83 -29.83 17.98 17.97
N GLU A 84 -30.42 18.87 17.18
CA GLU A 84 -30.09 19.14 15.78
C GLU A 84 -28.65 19.60 15.57
N ASN A 85 -28.09 20.36 16.53
CA ASN A 85 -26.69 20.79 16.53
C ASN A 85 -25.80 19.78 17.24
N PHE A 86 -26.28 19.25 18.37
CA PHE A 86 -25.53 18.37 19.26
C PHE A 86 -25.14 17.06 18.59
N ILE A 87 -26.07 16.35 17.94
CA ILE A 87 -25.75 15.04 17.31
C ILE A 87 -24.63 15.17 16.27
N PRO A 88 -24.76 15.99 15.22
CA PRO A 88 -23.68 16.13 14.23
C PRO A 88 -22.41 16.76 14.82
N GLY A 89 -22.53 17.69 15.78
CA GLY A 89 -21.38 18.26 16.48
C GLY A 89 -20.61 17.26 17.33
N PHE A 90 -21.32 16.33 17.97
CA PHE A 90 -20.75 15.24 18.75
C PHE A 90 -20.13 14.17 17.85
N LEU A 91 -20.74 13.85 16.70
CA LEU A 91 -20.12 12.97 15.70
C LEU A 91 -18.82 13.57 15.15
N LEU A 92 -18.80 14.87 14.85
CA LEU A 92 -17.58 15.57 14.48
C LEU A 92 -16.52 15.49 15.58
N TYR A 93 -16.91 15.72 16.84
CA TYR A 93 -16.01 15.54 17.99
C TYR A 93 -15.44 14.12 18.07
N LEU A 94 -16.25 13.08 17.93
CA LEU A 94 -15.77 11.69 17.94
C LEU A 94 -14.81 11.40 16.79
N ALA A 95 -15.07 11.93 15.58
CA ALA A 95 -14.17 11.81 14.44
C ALA A 95 -12.79 12.46 14.69
N GLU A 96 -12.78 13.64 15.31
CA GLU A 96 -11.56 14.31 15.73
C GLU A 96 -10.83 13.55 16.83
N MET A 97 -11.54 13.06 17.86
CA MET A 97 -10.94 12.30 18.96
C MET A 97 -10.38 10.96 18.50
N TYR A 98 -11.03 10.29 17.54
CA TYR A 98 -10.47 9.14 16.86
C TYR A 98 -9.14 9.50 16.17
N SER A 99 -9.10 10.62 15.45
CA SER A 99 -7.89 11.07 14.74
C SER A 99 -6.74 11.40 15.72
N VAL A 100 -7.06 12.02 16.86
CA VAL A 100 -6.10 12.25 17.96
C VAL A 100 -5.62 10.93 18.57
N GLY A 101 -6.53 9.97 18.79
CA GLY A 101 -6.19 8.63 19.27
C GLY A 101 -5.25 7.90 18.30
N MET A 102 -5.53 7.97 17.00
CA MET A 102 -4.66 7.41 15.96
C MET A 102 -3.31 8.12 15.90
N LEU A 103 -3.25 9.44 16.08
CA LEU A 103 -1.99 10.18 16.22
C LEU A 103 -1.19 9.68 17.43
N ALA A 104 -1.83 9.48 18.58
CA ALA A 104 -1.17 8.96 19.78
C ALA A 104 -0.61 7.55 19.57
N LEU A 105 -1.37 6.64 18.96
CA LEU A 105 -0.91 5.29 18.60
C LEU A 105 0.23 5.35 17.59
N SER A 106 0.12 6.22 16.58
CA SER A 106 1.16 6.44 15.59
C SER A 106 2.46 6.91 16.23
N LEU A 107 2.40 7.93 17.10
CA LEU A 107 3.56 8.43 17.85
C LEU A 107 4.16 7.33 18.73
N PHE A 108 3.36 6.52 19.40
CA PHE A 108 3.85 5.39 20.20
C PHE A 108 4.67 4.40 19.34
N VAL A 109 4.18 4.07 18.14
CA VAL A 109 4.84 3.14 17.21
C VAL A 109 6.10 3.76 16.60
N VAL A 110 6.03 4.99 16.05
CA VAL A 110 7.11 5.54 15.20
C VAL A 110 7.95 6.65 15.85
N ALA A 111 7.74 7.01 17.12
CA ALA A 111 8.54 8.06 17.76
C ALA A 111 10.04 7.74 17.77
N LYS A 112 10.40 6.45 17.86
CA LYS A 112 11.78 5.98 17.75
C LYS A 112 11.76 4.57 17.15
N PRO A 113 11.68 4.44 15.81
CA PRO A 113 11.63 3.14 15.13
C PRO A 113 13.01 2.46 15.18
N MET A 114 13.06 1.15 14.94
CA MET A 114 14.34 0.42 14.82
C MET A 114 15.14 0.96 13.64
N ASN A 115 16.47 0.93 13.71
CA ASN A 115 17.31 1.16 12.52
C ASN A 115 17.21 -0.03 11.56
N PRO A 116 17.49 0.15 10.26
CA PRO A 116 17.62 -0.99 9.35
C PRO A 116 18.65 -1.98 9.92
N ARG A 117 18.33 -3.28 9.87
CA ARG A 117 19.22 -4.32 10.36
C ARG A 117 20.23 -4.70 9.28
N GLU A 118 21.46 -4.95 9.70
CA GLU A 118 22.43 -5.62 8.84
C GLU A 118 22.08 -7.11 8.69
N PRO A 119 22.43 -7.74 7.57
CA PRO A 119 22.28 -9.18 7.39
C PRO A 119 23.04 -9.96 8.46
N VAL A 120 22.39 -10.96 9.03
CA VAL A 120 23.04 -11.91 9.93
C VAL A 120 23.49 -13.09 9.09
N MET A 121 24.81 -13.21 8.88
CA MET A 121 25.36 -14.40 8.24
C MET A 121 25.38 -15.56 9.25
N PRO A 122 24.86 -16.75 8.92
CA PRO A 122 24.96 -17.93 9.78
C PRO A 122 26.40 -18.45 9.79
N ALA A 123 27.30 -17.80 10.54
CA ALA A 123 28.69 -18.19 10.64
C ALA A 123 28.83 -19.52 11.42
N GLY A 124 29.26 -20.59 10.74
CA GLY A 124 29.59 -21.88 11.35
C GLY A 124 28.40 -22.67 11.93
N LYS A 125 27.16 -22.25 11.67
CA LYS A 125 25.94 -22.96 12.11
C LYS A 125 25.33 -23.74 10.94
N ARG A 126 24.69 -24.88 11.26
CA ARG A 126 23.88 -25.64 10.30
C ARG A 126 22.79 -24.75 9.72
N LEU A 127 22.70 -24.72 8.40
CA LEU A 127 21.63 -24.07 7.67
C LEU A 127 20.32 -24.88 7.82
N PRO A 128 19.18 -24.26 8.17
CA PRO A 128 17.90 -24.96 8.26
C PRO A 128 17.38 -25.34 6.86
N THR A 129 16.58 -26.40 6.79
CA THR A 129 15.79 -26.70 5.58
C THR A 129 14.65 -25.69 5.43
N VAL A 130 14.33 -25.34 4.18
CA VAL A 130 13.32 -24.32 3.85
C VAL A 130 12.33 -24.88 2.83
N ASP A 131 11.05 -24.85 3.17
CA ASP A 131 9.97 -25.00 2.18
C ASP A 131 9.55 -23.62 1.66
N VAL A 132 9.49 -23.46 0.34
CA VAL A 132 9.04 -22.23 -0.31
C VAL A 132 7.63 -22.47 -0.85
N PHE A 133 6.64 -21.78 -0.31
CA PHE A 133 5.24 -21.89 -0.71
C PHE A 133 4.83 -20.73 -1.60
N ILE A 134 4.33 -21.07 -2.79
CA ILE A 134 3.76 -20.14 -3.78
C ILE A 134 2.28 -20.51 -3.96
N PRO A 135 1.35 -19.98 -3.15
CA PRO A 135 -0.09 -20.17 -3.35
C PRO A 135 -0.60 -19.42 -4.58
N THR A 136 -1.50 -20.09 -5.32
CA THR A 136 -2.15 -19.54 -6.51
C THR A 136 -3.62 -19.98 -6.61
N TYR A 137 -4.44 -19.18 -7.29
CA TYR A 137 -5.85 -19.46 -7.53
C TYR A 137 -6.28 -19.22 -8.98
N ASN A 138 -5.97 -18.06 -9.55
CA ASN A 138 -6.36 -17.66 -10.90
C ASN A 138 -5.23 -16.98 -11.69
N GLU A 139 -4.05 -16.82 -11.09
CA GLU A 139 -2.90 -16.19 -11.74
C GLU A 139 -2.44 -17.04 -12.93
N ASP A 140 -1.99 -16.36 -13.98
CA ASP A 140 -1.60 -17.00 -15.23
C ASP A 140 -0.28 -17.78 -15.10
N ALA A 141 -0.10 -18.76 -15.99
CA ALA A 141 1.06 -19.65 -15.99
C ALA A 141 2.39 -18.91 -16.26
N GLU A 142 2.38 -17.82 -17.03
CA GLU A 142 3.59 -17.05 -17.36
C GLU A 142 4.10 -16.29 -16.13
N MET A 143 3.20 -15.63 -15.39
CA MET A 143 3.47 -14.99 -14.11
C MET A 143 4.00 -16.00 -13.09
N LEU A 144 3.33 -17.14 -12.95
CA LEU A 144 3.77 -18.20 -12.03
C LEU A 144 5.16 -18.72 -12.39
N ALA A 145 5.44 -18.95 -13.67
CA ALA A 145 6.74 -19.42 -14.10
C ALA A 145 7.87 -18.41 -13.80
N ASN A 146 7.60 -17.11 -13.88
CA ASN A 146 8.55 -16.07 -13.47
C ASN A 146 8.85 -16.10 -11.97
N THR A 147 7.81 -16.23 -11.14
CA THR A 147 7.96 -16.32 -9.67
C THR A 147 8.68 -17.62 -9.26
N ILE A 148 8.35 -18.75 -9.90
CA ILE A 148 9.04 -20.04 -9.69
C ILE A 148 10.51 -19.94 -10.09
N ALA A 149 10.82 -19.35 -11.25
CA ALA A 149 12.18 -19.16 -11.71
C ALA A 149 13.00 -18.30 -10.73
N ALA A 150 12.42 -17.21 -10.24
CA ALA A 150 13.04 -16.36 -9.23
C ALA A 150 13.25 -17.08 -7.89
N ALA A 151 12.29 -17.90 -7.44
CA ALA A 151 12.43 -18.72 -6.25
C ALA A 151 13.56 -19.76 -6.38
N GLN A 152 13.72 -20.39 -7.56
CA GLN A 152 14.84 -21.29 -7.84
C GLN A 152 16.19 -20.59 -7.84
N ALA A 153 16.23 -19.31 -8.22
CA ALA A 153 17.46 -18.52 -8.29
C ALA A 153 18.00 -18.07 -6.92
N MET A 154 17.24 -18.28 -5.82
CA MET A 154 17.69 -17.92 -4.48
C MET A 154 19.03 -18.59 -4.11
N ASN A 155 19.91 -17.78 -3.52
CA ASN A 155 21.23 -18.18 -3.06
C ASN A 155 21.09 -18.99 -1.76
N TYR A 156 21.02 -20.31 -1.92
CA TYR A 156 20.96 -21.27 -0.82
C TYR A 156 21.32 -22.67 -1.33
N PRO A 157 21.87 -23.58 -0.50
CA PRO A 157 22.09 -24.97 -0.90
C PRO A 157 20.80 -25.61 -1.42
N LYS A 158 20.84 -26.13 -2.64
CA LYS A 158 19.64 -26.60 -3.36
C LYS A 158 19.00 -27.81 -2.71
N ASP A 159 19.80 -28.63 -2.03
CA ASP A 159 19.36 -29.79 -1.24
C ASP A 159 18.56 -29.39 0.02
N LEU A 160 18.69 -28.14 0.47
CA LEU A 160 17.98 -27.62 1.65
C LEU A 160 16.72 -26.82 1.29
N VAL A 161 16.42 -26.60 0.01
CA VAL A 161 15.22 -25.84 -0.42
C VAL A 161 14.28 -26.74 -1.20
N THR A 162 13.02 -26.79 -0.80
CA THR A 162 11.95 -27.41 -1.60
C THR A 162 10.91 -26.36 -1.97
N ILE A 163 10.66 -26.18 -3.27
CA ILE A 163 9.66 -25.22 -3.77
C ILE A 163 8.35 -25.93 -4.08
N TRP A 164 7.26 -25.34 -3.62
CA TRP A 164 5.90 -25.85 -3.75
C TRP A 164 4.99 -24.82 -4.42
N LEU A 165 4.41 -25.18 -5.55
CA LEU A 165 3.28 -24.46 -6.15
C LEU A 165 1.98 -25.03 -5.58
N LEU A 166 1.19 -24.19 -4.92
CA LEU A 166 -0.02 -24.60 -4.20
C LEU A 166 -1.27 -24.08 -4.92
N ASP A 167 -1.98 -24.93 -5.66
CA ASP A 167 -3.03 -24.51 -6.60
C ASP A 167 -4.46 -24.76 -6.09
N ASP A 168 -5.16 -23.69 -5.72
CA ASP A 168 -6.60 -23.66 -5.42
C ASP A 168 -7.49 -23.44 -6.67
N GLY A 169 -6.86 -23.15 -7.81
CA GLY A 169 -7.49 -23.02 -9.11
C GLY A 169 -7.90 -24.35 -9.71
N GLY A 170 -7.06 -25.37 -9.52
CA GLY A 170 -7.21 -26.71 -10.06
C GLY A 170 -7.68 -27.76 -9.07
N THR A 171 -8.38 -27.44 -7.98
CA THR A 171 -8.82 -28.45 -6.98
C THR A 171 -9.81 -29.49 -7.53
N GLU A 172 -9.87 -30.66 -6.89
CA GLU A 172 -10.80 -31.73 -7.28
C GLU A 172 -12.26 -31.24 -7.29
N GLN A 173 -12.65 -30.43 -6.31
CA GLN A 173 -13.96 -29.77 -6.27
C GLN A 173 -14.27 -28.97 -7.54
N LYS A 174 -13.31 -28.22 -8.08
CA LYS A 174 -13.52 -27.43 -9.29
C LYS A 174 -13.51 -28.28 -10.55
N ARG A 175 -12.59 -29.25 -10.64
CA ARG A 175 -12.52 -30.19 -11.77
C ARG A 175 -13.75 -31.09 -11.85
N GLY A 176 -14.35 -31.43 -10.71
CA GLY A 176 -15.62 -32.16 -10.59
C GLY A 176 -16.88 -31.28 -10.57
N SER A 177 -16.80 -30.00 -10.96
CA SER A 177 -17.96 -29.10 -10.96
C SER A 177 -18.99 -29.51 -12.03
N ASP A 178 -20.29 -29.47 -11.69
CA ASP A 178 -21.38 -29.70 -12.66
C ASP A 178 -21.39 -28.67 -13.81
N LYS A 179 -20.74 -27.52 -13.60
CA LYS A 179 -20.57 -26.50 -14.64
C LYS A 179 -19.40 -26.89 -15.54
N ILE A 180 -19.72 -27.47 -16.68
CA ILE A 180 -18.77 -27.98 -17.68
C ILE A 180 -17.64 -26.99 -18.00
N LEU A 181 -17.94 -25.70 -18.16
CA LEU A 181 -16.91 -24.69 -18.47
C LEU A 181 -15.93 -24.44 -17.31
N GLU A 182 -16.41 -24.44 -16.06
CA GLU A 182 -15.57 -24.28 -14.88
C GLU A 182 -14.70 -25.52 -14.66
N ALA A 183 -15.28 -26.72 -14.82
CA ALA A 183 -14.58 -27.99 -14.74
C ALA A 183 -13.48 -28.12 -15.80
N ALA A 184 -13.79 -27.84 -17.07
CA ALA A 184 -12.82 -27.90 -18.15
C ALA A 184 -11.69 -26.86 -17.98
N ALA A 185 -12.00 -25.66 -17.47
CA ALA A 185 -10.98 -24.65 -17.17
C ALA A 185 -10.06 -25.10 -16.03
N ALA A 186 -10.60 -25.68 -14.95
CA ALA A 186 -9.83 -26.19 -13.84
C ALA A 186 -8.95 -27.40 -14.22
N GLU A 187 -9.45 -28.29 -15.09
CA GLU A 187 -8.68 -29.44 -15.60
C GLU A 187 -7.51 -28.98 -16.47
N ARG A 188 -7.75 -28.04 -17.39
CA ARG A 188 -6.68 -27.44 -18.21
C ARG A 188 -5.62 -26.78 -17.34
N ARG A 189 -6.03 -25.97 -16.36
CA ARG A 189 -5.10 -25.33 -15.41
C ARG A 189 -4.28 -26.36 -14.64
N HIS A 190 -4.93 -27.40 -14.12
CA HIS A 190 -4.24 -28.46 -13.38
C HIS A 190 -3.16 -29.13 -14.23
N ALA A 191 -3.48 -29.51 -15.46
CA ALA A 191 -2.52 -30.12 -16.38
C ALA A 191 -1.38 -29.16 -16.76
N GLU A 192 -1.71 -27.91 -17.08
CA GLU A 192 -0.73 -26.87 -17.45
C GLU A 192 0.25 -26.57 -16.31
N LEU A 193 -0.26 -26.30 -15.10
CA LEU A 193 0.58 -25.97 -13.95
C LEU A 193 1.41 -27.17 -13.46
N ARG A 194 0.87 -28.39 -13.59
CA ARG A 194 1.64 -29.61 -13.32
C ARG A 194 2.80 -29.76 -14.31
N GLY A 195 2.55 -29.53 -15.60
CA GLY A 195 3.60 -29.52 -16.63
C GLY A 195 4.68 -28.48 -16.34
N ILE A 196 4.29 -27.26 -15.97
CA ILE A 196 5.25 -26.22 -15.55
C ILE A 196 6.05 -26.68 -14.32
N CYS A 197 5.42 -27.26 -13.32
CA CYS A 197 6.15 -27.76 -12.16
C CYS A 197 7.14 -28.88 -12.51
N ASP A 198 6.76 -29.79 -13.41
CA ASP A 198 7.62 -30.87 -13.89
C ASP A 198 8.83 -30.29 -14.69
N ASP A 199 8.60 -29.31 -15.57
CA ASP A 199 9.63 -28.61 -16.34
C ASP A 199 10.64 -27.89 -15.45
N PHE A 200 10.17 -27.28 -14.37
CA PHE A 200 11.03 -26.62 -13.39
C PHE A 200 11.61 -27.60 -12.36
N GLY A 201 11.09 -28.81 -12.24
CA GLY A 201 11.50 -29.78 -11.21
C GLY A 201 11.09 -29.37 -9.78
N ILE A 202 9.91 -28.75 -9.62
CA ILE A 202 9.36 -28.33 -8.32
C ILE A 202 8.13 -29.18 -7.94
N ARG A 203 7.65 -29.03 -6.70
CA ARG A 203 6.48 -29.78 -6.22
C ARG A 203 5.19 -29.04 -6.59
N TYR A 204 4.28 -29.71 -7.30
CA TYR A 204 2.90 -29.26 -7.46
C TYR A 204 2.03 -29.88 -6.36
N LEU A 205 1.18 -29.08 -5.71
CA LEU A 205 0.21 -29.57 -4.74
C LEU A 205 -1.15 -28.88 -4.96
N THR A 206 -2.21 -29.68 -4.88
CA THR A 206 -3.60 -29.21 -4.83
C THR A 206 -4.35 -30.02 -3.76
N ARG A 207 -5.65 -29.77 -3.59
CA ARG A 207 -6.47 -30.38 -2.54
C ARG A 207 -7.87 -30.74 -3.00
N ALA A 208 -8.56 -31.52 -2.18
CA ALA A 208 -9.91 -32.00 -2.49
C ALA A 208 -10.94 -30.85 -2.58
N ARG A 209 -10.89 -29.90 -1.64
CA ARG A 209 -11.89 -28.81 -1.50
C ARG A 209 -11.26 -27.47 -1.16
N ASN A 210 -11.90 -26.39 -1.63
CA ASN A 210 -11.52 -25.01 -1.34
C ASN A 210 -12.10 -24.53 0.00
N GLU A 211 -11.42 -24.87 1.09
CA GLU A 211 -11.80 -24.45 2.45
C GLU A 211 -10.79 -23.43 3.00
N HIS A 212 -11.25 -22.38 3.68
CA HIS A 212 -10.40 -21.33 4.26
C HIS A 212 -9.42 -20.63 3.28
N ALA A 213 -9.74 -20.60 1.98
CA ALA A 213 -8.97 -19.92 0.94
C ALA A 213 -7.45 -20.17 1.07
N LYS A 214 -6.62 -19.12 0.98
CA LYS A 214 -5.15 -19.18 1.06
C LYS A 214 -4.65 -19.83 2.35
N ALA A 215 -5.24 -19.53 3.50
CA ALA A 215 -4.85 -20.15 4.79
C ALA A 215 -4.98 -21.68 4.73
N GLY A 216 -6.10 -22.17 4.22
CA GLY A 216 -6.33 -23.61 4.06
C GLY A 216 -5.39 -24.25 3.03
N ASN A 217 -5.03 -23.52 1.96
CA ASN A 217 -4.08 -23.99 0.96
C ASN A 217 -2.66 -24.14 1.56
N LEU A 218 -2.21 -23.15 2.34
CA LEU A 218 -0.95 -23.19 3.07
C LEU A 218 -0.94 -24.30 4.13
N ASN A 219 -2.04 -24.50 4.86
CA ASN A 219 -2.16 -25.59 5.83
C ASN A 219 -2.13 -26.97 5.19
N ASN A 220 -2.75 -27.14 4.01
CA ASN A 220 -2.63 -28.38 3.24
C ASN A 220 -1.16 -28.65 2.88
N ALA A 221 -0.41 -27.62 2.47
CA ALA A 221 1.02 -27.76 2.19
C ALA A 221 1.85 -28.12 3.42
N LEU A 222 1.56 -27.54 4.59
CA LEU A 222 2.25 -27.87 5.84
C LEU A 222 2.16 -29.37 6.17
N GLN A 223 1.05 -30.03 5.84
CA GLN A 223 0.87 -31.48 6.07
C GLN A 223 1.71 -32.37 5.13
N HIS A 224 2.15 -31.84 3.99
CA HIS A 224 2.88 -32.59 2.95
C HIS A 224 4.38 -32.25 2.89
N SER A 225 4.85 -31.34 3.74
CA SER A 225 6.20 -30.77 3.68
C SER A 225 6.86 -30.77 5.07
N HIS A 226 8.20 -30.71 5.12
CA HIS A 226 8.98 -31.03 6.33
C HIS A 226 10.13 -30.06 6.63
N GLY A 227 10.23 -28.93 5.92
CA GLY A 227 11.24 -27.90 6.12
C GLY A 227 11.14 -27.23 7.49
N GLU A 228 12.27 -26.96 8.15
CA GLU A 228 12.31 -26.29 9.45
C GLU A 228 11.71 -24.86 9.40
N LEU A 229 11.91 -24.19 8.26
CA LEU A 229 11.35 -22.87 7.95
C LEU A 229 10.43 -22.92 6.72
N VAL A 230 9.47 -21.99 6.66
CA VAL A 230 8.51 -21.84 5.57
C VAL A 230 8.58 -20.43 5.01
N ALA A 231 9.02 -20.28 3.77
CA ALA A 231 8.95 -19.02 3.04
C ALA A 231 7.60 -18.93 2.30
N VAL A 232 6.93 -17.79 2.37
CA VAL A 232 5.64 -17.57 1.68
C VAL A 232 5.77 -16.41 0.70
N PHE A 233 5.50 -16.70 -0.58
CA PHE A 233 5.44 -15.70 -1.66
C PHE A 233 4.10 -15.77 -2.36
N ASP A 234 3.48 -14.61 -2.63
CA ASP A 234 2.28 -14.59 -3.46
C ASP A 234 2.68 -14.90 -4.90
N ALA A 235 1.74 -15.39 -5.71
CA ALA A 235 1.98 -15.73 -7.11
C ALA A 235 2.61 -14.60 -7.93
N ASP A 236 2.33 -13.34 -7.58
CA ASP A 236 2.85 -12.12 -8.19
C ASP A 236 4.08 -11.55 -7.49
N HIS A 237 4.62 -12.18 -6.44
CA HIS A 237 5.77 -11.73 -5.66
C HIS A 237 7.02 -12.55 -5.95
N ALA A 238 7.77 -12.18 -6.99
CA ALA A 238 9.03 -12.82 -7.34
C ALA A 238 10.14 -12.46 -6.33
N PRO A 239 10.77 -13.43 -5.64
CA PRO A 239 11.82 -13.15 -4.67
C PRO A 239 13.15 -12.77 -5.32
N ALA A 240 13.91 -11.92 -4.62
CA ALA A 240 15.31 -11.67 -4.95
C ALA A 240 16.18 -12.88 -4.58
N ARG A 241 17.33 -12.99 -5.26
CA ARG A 241 18.30 -14.06 -5.01
C ARG A 241 18.82 -14.07 -3.58
N ASP A 242 19.02 -12.89 -3.00
CA ASP A 242 19.55 -12.70 -1.65
C ASP A 242 18.47 -12.76 -0.55
N PHE A 243 17.25 -13.22 -0.85
CA PHE A 243 16.17 -13.32 0.14
C PHE A 243 16.55 -14.23 1.31
N LEU A 244 16.95 -15.49 1.05
CA LEU A 244 17.26 -16.44 2.13
C LEU A 244 18.54 -16.04 2.87
N GLU A 245 19.59 -15.62 2.17
CA GLU A 245 20.85 -15.14 2.77
C GLU A 245 20.62 -14.02 3.80
N ARG A 246 19.64 -13.15 3.56
CA ARG A 246 19.34 -12.01 4.42
C ARG A 246 18.28 -12.27 5.48
N THR A 247 17.62 -13.43 5.49
CA THR A 247 16.49 -13.70 6.40
C THR A 247 16.72 -14.89 7.32
N VAL A 248 17.37 -15.96 6.86
CA VAL A 248 17.54 -17.20 7.65
C VAL A 248 18.36 -16.99 8.93
N GLY A 249 19.35 -16.09 8.90
CA GLY A 249 20.30 -15.90 10.00
C GLY A 249 19.63 -15.47 11.32
N TYR A 250 18.52 -14.73 11.26
CA TYR A 250 17.82 -14.26 12.46
C TYR A 250 17.23 -15.40 13.29
N PHE A 251 16.82 -16.51 12.66
CA PHE A 251 16.29 -17.69 13.37
C PHE A 251 17.34 -18.42 14.21
N ALA A 252 18.63 -18.18 13.95
CA ALA A 252 19.73 -18.73 14.70
C ALA A 252 20.15 -17.86 15.90
N GLU A 253 19.69 -16.60 15.95
CA GLU A 253 19.94 -15.68 17.07
C GLU A 253 18.87 -15.79 18.16
N ASP A 254 17.61 -15.97 17.75
CA ASP A 254 16.48 -16.10 18.68
C ASP A 254 15.69 -17.40 18.41
N PRO A 255 15.76 -18.40 19.31
CA PRO A 255 15.01 -19.65 19.18
C PRO A 255 13.49 -19.43 19.29
N LYS A 256 13.05 -18.30 19.86
CA LYS A 256 11.64 -17.89 19.93
C LYS A 256 11.23 -16.97 18.79
N LEU A 257 12.04 -16.80 17.75
CA LEU A 257 11.64 -16.10 16.53
C LEU A 257 10.73 -16.98 15.68
N PHE A 258 9.51 -16.53 15.39
CA PHE A 258 8.62 -17.20 14.44
C PHE A 258 8.57 -16.54 13.07
N LEU A 259 8.93 -15.25 12.96
CA LEU A 259 8.72 -14.46 11.75
C LEU A 259 9.89 -13.55 11.45
N VAL A 260 10.35 -13.60 10.20
CA VAL A 260 11.12 -12.53 9.56
C VAL A 260 10.27 -11.98 8.42
N GLN A 261 9.77 -10.75 8.57
CA GLN A 261 8.98 -10.05 7.55
C GLN A 261 9.88 -9.10 6.75
N THR A 262 9.69 -9.05 5.43
CA THR A 262 10.35 -8.10 4.53
C THR A 262 9.32 -7.17 3.85
N PRO A 263 9.71 -5.98 3.36
CA PRO A 263 8.84 -5.07 2.61
C PRO A 263 8.15 -5.72 1.42
N HIS A 264 6.92 -5.29 1.15
CA HIS A 264 6.32 -5.49 -0.18
C HIS A 264 6.74 -4.34 -1.07
N PHE A 265 7.55 -4.63 -2.08
CA PHE A 265 7.97 -3.68 -3.12
C PHE A 265 7.28 -4.05 -4.43
N PHE A 266 6.83 -3.05 -5.18
CA PHE A 266 6.06 -3.28 -6.41
C PHE A 266 6.72 -2.63 -7.62
N LEU A 267 6.68 -3.32 -8.75
CA LEU A 267 7.27 -2.84 -10.00
C LEU A 267 6.38 -1.82 -10.72
N ASN A 268 5.07 -1.91 -10.55
CA ASN A 268 4.10 -1.03 -11.19
C ASN A 268 3.44 -0.07 -10.18
N PRO A 269 2.99 1.10 -10.66
CA PRO A 269 2.20 2.02 -9.86
C PRO A 269 0.85 1.43 -9.47
N ASP A 270 0.35 1.86 -8.31
CA ASP A 270 -1.09 1.75 -8.04
C ASP A 270 -1.90 2.70 -8.93
N PRO A 271 -3.23 2.55 -9.01
CA PRO A 271 -4.06 3.36 -9.89
C PRO A 271 -4.00 4.87 -9.59
N VAL A 272 -3.80 5.25 -8.32
CA VAL A 272 -3.64 6.66 -7.93
C VAL A 272 -2.36 7.22 -8.54
N GLU A 273 -1.25 6.51 -8.36
CA GLU A 273 0.05 6.92 -8.88
C GLU A 273 0.09 6.97 -10.40
N ASN A 274 -0.50 5.97 -11.06
CA ASN A 274 -0.56 5.88 -12.51
C ASN A 274 -1.40 7.03 -13.09
N ASN A 275 -2.60 7.23 -12.56
CA ASN A 275 -3.53 8.21 -13.09
C ASN A 275 -3.05 9.64 -12.78
N LEU A 276 -2.36 9.87 -11.66
CA LEU A 276 -1.73 11.18 -11.39
C LEU A 276 -0.36 11.35 -12.07
N GLY A 277 0.28 10.28 -12.53
CA GLY A 277 1.61 10.32 -13.14
C GLY A 277 2.73 10.61 -12.14
N THR A 278 2.62 10.07 -10.93
CA THR A 278 3.51 10.39 -9.80
C THR A 278 4.50 9.27 -9.44
N PHE A 279 4.36 8.08 -10.03
CA PHE A 279 5.13 6.87 -9.68
C PHE A 279 6.65 7.09 -9.60
N GLU A 280 7.25 7.71 -10.61
CA GLU A 280 8.70 7.89 -10.69
C GLU A 280 9.29 8.87 -9.64
N LYS A 281 8.44 9.60 -8.90
CA LYS A 281 8.88 10.74 -8.06
C LYS A 281 8.36 10.72 -6.63
N MET A 282 7.11 10.31 -6.46
CA MET A 282 6.43 10.27 -5.16
C MET A 282 6.51 8.85 -4.61
N PRO A 283 6.76 8.63 -3.29
CA PRO A 283 6.66 7.31 -2.69
C PRO A 283 5.25 6.71 -2.81
N SER A 284 5.17 5.40 -3.04
CA SER A 284 3.90 4.66 -3.10
C SER A 284 3.23 4.59 -1.72
N GLU A 285 1.94 4.26 -1.69
CA GLU A 285 1.18 4.21 -0.43
C GLU A 285 1.80 3.24 0.60
N ASN A 286 2.20 2.05 0.15
CA ASN A 286 2.82 1.00 0.96
C ASN A 286 4.16 1.40 1.59
N GLU A 287 4.90 2.37 1.02
CA GLU A 287 6.19 2.85 1.55
C GLU A 287 6.05 3.44 2.97
N MET A 288 4.92 4.08 3.27
CA MET A 288 4.66 4.59 4.62
C MET A 288 4.59 3.46 5.64
N PHE A 289 3.98 2.34 5.27
CA PHE A 289 3.85 1.19 6.15
C PHE A 289 5.17 0.43 6.29
N TYR A 290 5.75 0.00 5.16
CA TYR A 290 6.95 -0.83 5.17
C TYR A 290 8.22 -0.03 5.52
N GLY A 291 8.38 1.19 5.03
CA GLY A 291 9.60 1.96 5.24
C GLY A 291 9.79 2.53 6.65
N ILE A 292 8.72 2.71 7.43
CA ILE A 292 8.84 3.32 8.76
C ILE A 292 7.90 2.74 9.83
N ILE A 293 6.63 2.44 9.51
CA ILE A 293 5.70 1.91 10.51
C ILE A 293 6.12 0.51 10.96
N GLN A 294 6.45 -0.40 10.04
CA GLN A 294 6.91 -1.76 10.37
C GLN A 294 8.16 -1.74 11.26
N ARG A 295 9.12 -0.85 10.99
CA ARG A 295 10.28 -0.63 11.88
C ARG A 295 9.90 -0.11 13.27
N GLY A 296 8.82 0.66 13.35
CA GLY A 296 8.23 1.10 14.62
C GLY A 296 7.52 -0.03 15.38
N LEU A 297 6.78 -0.88 14.68
CA LEU A 297 6.09 -2.05 15.25
C LEU A 297 7.11 -3.08 15.76
N ASP A 298 8.14 -3.34 14.97
CA ASP A 298 9.24 -4.26 15.26
C ASP A 298 9.99 -3.94 16.55
N LYS A 299 10.20 -2.65 16.87
CA LYS A 299 10.76 -2.23 18.17
C LYS A 299 10.00 -2.80 19.37
N TRP A 300 8.68 -2.93 19.21
CA TRP A 300 7.78 -3.38 20.26
C TRP A 300 7.41 -4.86 20.13
N ASN A 301 8.19 -5.63 19.35
CA ASN A 301 7.90 -7.03 19.02
C ASN A 301 6.49 -7.21 18.45
N GLY A 302 6.07 -6.24 17.63
CA GLY A 302 4.73 -6.16 17.03
C GLY A 302 4.72 -6.21 15.50
N SER A 303 5.86 -6.53 14.87
CA SER A 303 5.93 -6.76 13.43
C SER A 303 5.14 -8.02 13.09
N PHE A 304 4.15 -7.93 12.20
CA PHE A 304 3.25 -9.04 11.92
C PHE A 304 3.39 -9.53 10.48
N PHE A 305 2.97 -10.78 10.27
CA PHE A 305 3.01 -11.43 8.97
C PHE A 305 2.02 -10.74 8.03
N CYS A 306 2.52 -10.29 6.87
CA CYS A 306 1.76 -9.56 5.85
C CYS A 306 1.39 -10.45 4.66
N GLY A 307 1.24 -11.76 4.88
CA GLY A 307 0.74 -12.72 3.88
C GLY A 307 1.77 -13.18 2.87
N SER A 308 2.85 -12.43 2.68
CA SER A 308 3.89 -12.72 1.70
C SER A 308 5.21 -12.06 2.08
N ALA A 309 6.28 -12.39 1.35
CA ALA A 309 7.62 -11.84 1.54
C ALA A 309 8.15 -12.08 2.97
N ALA A 310 7.87 -13.26 3.50
CA ALA A 310 8.16 -13.61 4.87
C ALA A 310 8.71 -15.03 4.98
N LEU A 311 9.56 -15.22 5.99
CA LEU A 311 10.07 -16.52 6.42
C LEU A 311 9.48 -16.81 7.80
N LEU A 312 8.91 -17.99 7.99
CA LEU A 312 8.23 -18.41 9.20
C LEU A 312 8.85 -19.68 9.79
N ARG A 313 8.85 -19.81 11.12
CA ARG A 313 9.24 -21.06 11.79
C ARG A 313 8.09 -22.06 11.77
N ARG A 314 8.32 -23.27 11.24
CA ARG A 314 7.30 -24.32 11.20
C ARG A 314 6.80 -24.73 12.57
N GLU A 315 7.71 -24.98 13.51
CA GLU A 315 7.38 -25.36 14.90
C GLU A 315 6.40 -24.37 15.55
N ALA A 316 6.60 -23.07 15.29
CA ALA A 316 5.71 -22.04 15.81
C ALA A 316 4.31 -22.15 15.19
N LEU A 317 4.22 -22.31 13.86
CA LEU A 317 2.95 -22.50 13.15
C LEU A 317 2.20 -23.73 13.67
N GLU A 318 2.89 -24.85 13.86
CA GLU A 318 2.29 -26.09 14.36
C GLU A 318 1.71 -25.93 15.77
N GLN A 319 2.34 -25.10 16.63
CA GLN A 319 1.83 -24.80 17.97
C GLN A 319 0.44 -24.14 17.96
N THR A 320 0.11 -23.38 16.91
CA THR A 320 -1.21 -22.73 16.76
C THR A 320 -2.14 -23.45 15.78
N GLY A 321 -1.79 -24.66 15.33
CA GLY A 321 -2.58 -25.41 14.35
C GLY A 321 -2.47 -24.91 12.91
N GLY A 322 -1.34 -24.27 12.57
CA GLY A 322 -1.06 -23.70 11.26
C GLY A 322 -1.50 -22.23 11.12
N PHE A 323 -1.82 -21.85 9.88
CA PHE A 323 -2.36 -20.54 9.51
C PHE A 323 -3.84 -20.43 9.91
N SER A 324 -4.21 -19.32 10.55
CA SER A 324 -5.57 -19.07 11.04
C SER A 324 -6.55 -18.79 9.90
N GLY A 325 -7.78 -19.32 9.97
CA GLY A 325 -8.76 -19.22 8.86
C GLY A 325 -10.06 -18.51 9.23
N VAL A 326 -10.08 -17.72 10.32
CA VAL A 326 -11.32 -17.10 10.84
C VAL A 326 -11.52 -15.72 10.23
N SER A 327 -10.47 -14.91 10.15
CA SER A 327 -10.46 -13.66 9.39
C SER A 327 -10.09 -13.91 7.93
N ILE A 328 -10.58 -13.06 7.02
CA ILE A 328 -10.12 -13.04 5.62
C ILE A 328 -8.71 -12.45 5.46
N THR A 329 -8.10 -11.95 6.54
CA THR A 329 -6.68 -11.58 6.65
C THR A 329 -6.00 -12.58 7.59
N GLU A 330 -5.80 -13.80 7.09
CA GLU A 330 -5.25 -14.95 7.83
C GLU A 330 -3.87 -14.65 8.41
N ASP A 331 -3.14 -13.80 7.72
CA ASP A 331 -1.74 -13.49 7.93
C ASP A 331 -1.52 -12.74 9.26
N CYS A 332 -2.15 -11.57 9.40
CA CYS A 332 -2.11 -10.79 10.62
C CYS A 332 -2.79 -11.53 11.76
N GLU A 333 -3.85 -12.30 11.49
CA GLU A 333 -4.52 -13.10 12.51
C GLU A 333 -3.59 -14.17 13.09
N THR A 334 -2.87 -14.89 12.23
CA THR A 334 -1.88 -15.91 12.65
C THR A 334 -0.79 -15.26 13.51
N ALA A 335 -0.28 -14.10 13.11
CA ALA A 335 0.72 -13.37 13.90
C ALA A 335 0.21 -12.92 15.28
N VAL A 336 -1.08 -12.56 15.41
CA VAL A 336 -1.70 -12.22 16.70
C VAL A 336 -1.69 -13.43 17.64
N ASP A 337 -2.03 -14.62 17.13
CA ASP A 337 -2.06 -15.85 17.91
C ASP A 337 -0.64 -16.34 18.29
N LEU A 338 0.34 -16.18 17.40
CA LEU A 338 1.74 -16.55 17.66
C LEU A 338 2.45 -15.61 18.65
N HIS A 339 2.28 -14.30 18.51
CA HIS A 339 2.77 -13.34 19.51
C HIS A 339 2.12 -13.59 20.87
N ALA A 340 0.83 -13.93 20.92
CA ALA A 340 0.15 -14.25 22.18
C ALA A 340 0.67 -15.55 22.82
N SER A 341 1.22 -16.45 22.01
CA SER A 341 1.87 -17.69 22.47
C SER A 341 3.33 -17.49 22.91
N GLY A 342 3.82 -16.24 22.89
CA GLY A 342 5.15 -15.88 23.36
C GLY A 342 6.27 -15.98 22.32
N TRP A 343 5.93 -16.11 21.03
CA TRP A 343 6.90 -16.00 19.95
C TRP A 343 7.24 -14.54 19.64
N ASN A 344 8.38 -14.32 18.99
CA ASN A 344 8.91 -13.03 18.58
C ASN A 344 8.95 -12.88 17.06
N SER A 345 8.97 -11.63 16.60
CA SER A 345 9.08 -11.27 15.19
C SER A 345 10.22 -10.29 14.94
N VAL A 346 10.71 -10.29 13.70
CA VAL A 346 11.72 -9.37 13.19
C VAL A 346 11.24 -8.78 11.87
N TYR A 347 11.54 -7.51 11.65
CA TYR A 347 11.37 -6.83 10.36
C TYR A 347 12.71 -6.48 9.70
N VAL A 348 12.88 -6.83 8.42
CA VAL A 348 14.07 -6.50 7.63
C VAL A 348 13.68 -5.49 6.56
N ASP A 349 14.00 -4.21 6.75
CA ASP A 349 13.67 -3.10 5.82
C ASP A 349 14.57 -3.12 4.57
N LYS A 350 14.47 -4.18 3.77
CA LYS A 350 15.10 -4.30 2.45
C LYS A 350 14.12 -4.92 1.46
N PRO A 351 13.87 -4.32 0.28
CA PRO A 351 13.04 -4.93 -0.74
C PRO A 351 13.69 -6.22 -1.24
N LEU A 352 13.11 -7.36 -0.89
CA LEU A 352 13.61 -8.70 -1.25
C LEU A 352 12.59 -9.49 -2.07
N ILE A 353 11.51 -8.84 -2.49
CA ILE A 353 10.59 -9.33 -3.52
C ILE A 353 10.28 -8.18 -4.47
N ALA A 354 9.79 -8.53 -5.66
CA ALA A 354 9.17 -7.62 -6.60
C ALA A 354 7.76 -8.12 -6.93
N GLY A 355 6.78 -7.34 -6.48
CA GLY A 355 5.36 -7.61 -6.61
C GLY A 355 4.67 -6.82 -7.72
N LEU A 356 3.39 -7.11 -7.93
CA LEU A 356 2.49 -6.31 -8.77
C LEU A 356 1.35 -5.67 -7.98
N GLN A 357 1.07 -4.39 -8.25
CA GLN A 357 -0.11 -3.68 -7.74
C GLN A 357 -1.33 -3.88 -8.63
N PRO A 358 -2.56 -3.75 -8.09
CA PRO A 358 -3.78 -3.75 -8.89
C PRO A 358 -3.72 -2.69 -9.99
N ALA A 359 -4.07 -3.06 -11.23
CA ALA A 359 -3.96 -2.16 -12.38
C ALA A 359 -5.15 -1.21 -12.52
N THR A 360 -6.32 -1.57 -11.99
CA THR A 360 -7.57 -0.78 -12.07
C THR A 360 -7.94 -0.20 -10.71
N PHE A 361 -8.59 0.96 -10.70
CA PHE A 361 -9.15 1.56 -9.48
C PHE A 361 -10.15 0.62 -8.80
N SER A 362 -10.92 -0.14 -9.59
CA SER A 362 -11.87 -1.14 -9.10
C SER A 362 -11.18 -2.27 -8.32
N SER A 363 -10.17 -2.91 -8.92
CA SER A 363 -9.39 -3.97 -8.28
C SER A 363 -8.62 -3.45 -7.05
N PHE A 364 -8.12 -2.21 -7.09
CA PHE A 364 -7.53 -1.54 -5.94
C PHE A 364 -8.53 -1.39 -4.77
N ILE A 365 -9.72 -0.84 -5.02
CA ILE A 365 -10.77 -0.73 -4.00
C ILE A 365 -11.19 -2.10 -3.48
N GLY A 366 -11.32 -3.11 -4.35
CA GLY A 366 -11.62 -4.48 -3.97
C GLY A 366 -10.59 -5.07 -3.00
N GLN A 367 -9.30 -4.88 -3.28
CA GLN A 367 -8.21 -5.32 -2.40
C GLN A 367 -8.28 -4.62 -1.02
N ARG A 368 -8.42 -3.29 -1.00
CA ARG A 368 -8.47 -2.52 0.25
C ARG A 368 -9.72 -2.77 1.08
N SER A 369 -10.85 -3.04 0.42
CA SER A 369 -12.07 -3.47 1.09
C SER A 369 -11.86 -4.80 1.82
N ARG A 370 -11.14 -5.77 1.25
CA ARG A 370 -10.82 -7.02 1.94
C ARG A 370 -9.94 -6.79 3.17
N TRP A 371 -8.90 -5.96 3.05
CA TRP A 371 -8.03 -5.64 4.17
C TRP A 371 -8.78 -4.94 5.30
N ALA A 372 -9.63 -3.96 4.97
CA ALA A 372 -10.48 -3.29 5.94
C ALA A 372 -11.41 -4.25 6.67
N GLN A 373 -12.10 -5.13 5.93
CA GLN A 373 -13.01 -6.12 6.51
C GLN A 373 -12.27 -7.12 7.40
N GLY A 374 -11.13 -7.66 6.97
CA GLY A 374 -10.36 -8.62 7.77
C GLY A 374 -9.74 -8.01 9.03
N MET A 375 -9.23 -6.78 8.94
CA MET A 375 -8.71 -6.07 10.12
C MET A 375 -9.82 -5.73 11.12
N MET A 376 -11.03 -5.44 10.63
CA MET A 376 -12.22 -5.30 11.48
C MET A 376 -12.66 -6.63 12.10
N GLN A 377 -12.54 -7.76 11.38
CA GLN A 377 -12.76 -9.09 11.96
C GLN A 377 -11.75 -9.37 13.07
N ILE A 378 -10.47 -9.07 12.88
CA ILE A 378 -9.45 -9.21 13.93
C ILE A 378 -9.79 -8.34 15.15
N LEU A 379 -10.15 -7.07 14.93
CA LEU A 379 -10.53 -6.15 16.00
C LEU A 379 -11.67 -6.71 16.85
N LEU A 380 -12.73 -7.24 16.21
CA LEU A 380 -13.93 -7.71 16.90
C LEU A 380 -13.79 -9.13 17.46
N LEU A 381 -13.28 -10.07 16.66
CA LEU A 381 -13.24 -11.50 16.99
C LEU A 381 -12.01 -11.89 17.82
N ARG A 382 -10.86 -11.24 17.60
CA ARG A 382 -9.63 -11.50 18.36
C ARG A 382 -9.36 -10.50 19.46
N SER A 383 -9.96 -9.30 19.39
CA SER A 383 -9.88 -8.25 20.40
C SER A 383 -8.46 -8.07 20.96
N PRO A 384 -7.48 -7.63 20.14
CA PRO A 384 -6.06 -7.65 20.52
C PRO A 384 -5.76 -6.97 21.87
N ILE A 385 -6.46 -5.88 22.20
CA ILE A 385 -6.30 -5.15 23.46
C ILE A 385 -6.59 -5.97 24.72
N PHE A 386 -7.45 -6.99 24.63
CA PHE A 386 -7.82 -7.88 25.74
C PHE A 386 -7.22 -9.28 25.62
N LYS A 387 -6.50 -9.58 24.53
CA LYS A 387 -5.92 -10.89 24.29
C LYS A 387 -4.84 -11.21 25.32
N ARG A 388 -5.00 -12.34 26.02
CA ARG A 388 -4.00 -12.87 26.96
C ARG A 388 -2.74 -13.28 26.21
N GLY A 389 -1.59 -13.18 26.86
CA GLY A 389 -0.28 -13.50 26.26
C GLY A 389 0.38 -12.33 25.51
N LEU A 390 -0.40 -11.39 24.95
CA LEU A 390 0.17 -10.16 24.36
C LEU A 390 0.61 -9.17 25.45
N SER A 391 1.83 -8.66 25.31
CA SER A 391 2.32 -7.53 26.10
C SER A 391 1.58 -6.23 25.75
N MET A 392 1.57 -5.25 26.66
CA MET A 392 0.88 -3.97 26.40
C MET A 392 1.40 -3.23 25.15
N PRO A 393 2.72 -3.16 24.87
CA PRO A 393 3.21 -2.61 23.61
C PRO A 393 2.70 -3.34 22.36
N GLN A 394 2.67 -4.67 22.37
CA GLN A 394 2.12 -5.46 21.26
C GLN A 394 0.62 -5.20 21.06
N ARG A 395 -0.14 -5.08 22.15
CA ARG A 395 -1.55 -4.70 22.10
C ARG A 395 -1.72 -3.36 21.40
N LEU A 396 -0.94 -2.34 21.77
CA LEU A 396 -0.99 -1.02 21.12
C LEU A 396 -0.57 -1.07 19.65
N CYS A 397 0.40 -1.91 19.28
CA CYS A 397 0.81 -2.12 17.88
C CYS A 397 -0.33 -2.71 17.03
N TYR A 398 -0.99 -3.75 17.53
CA TYR A 398 -2.14 -4.35 16.85
C TYR A 398 -3.36 -3.43 16.84
N MET A 399 -3.61 -2.67 17.92
CA MET A 399 -4.64 -1.63 17.93
C MET A 399 -4.34 -0.53 16.91
N SER A 400 -3.09 -0.09 16.77
CA SER A 400 -2.70 0.88 15.74
C SER A 400 -3.00 0.38 14.33
N SER A 401 -2.75 -0.90 14.07
CA SER A 401 -2.95 -1.50 12.74
C SER A 401 -4.42 -1.78 12.43
N THR A 402 -5.18 -2.24 13.42
CA THR A 402 -6.61 -2.57 13.26
C THR A 402 -7.51 -1.34 13.28
N LEU A 403 -7.30 -0.41 14.22
CA LEU A 403 -8.12 0.80 14.34
C LEU A 403 -7.93 1.74 13.16
N PHE A 404 -6.78 1.71 12.47
CA PHE A 404 -6.56 2.51 11.25
C PHE A 404 -7.68 2.32 10.23
N TRP A 405 -8.18 1.09 10.07
CA TRP A 405 -9.22 0.76 9.09
C TRP A 405 -10.61 1.32 9.41
N LEU A 406 -10.76 2.04 10.53
CA LEU A 406 -11.93 2.87 10.83
C LEU A 406 -11.86 4.27 10.20
N PHE A 407 -10.79 4.63 9.47
CA PHE A 407 -10.68 5.93 8.77
C PHE A 407 -11.89 6.29 7.88
N PRO A 408 -12.68 5.36 7.30
CA PRO A 408 -13.85 5.75 6.51
C PRO A 408 -14.88 6.57 7.29
N PHE A 409 -15.02 6.34 8.60
CA PHE A 409 -15.96 7.09 9.45
C PHE A 409 -15.58 8.58 9.60
N PRO A 410 -14.39 8.93 10.15
CA PRO A 410 -14.01 10.32 10.31
C PRO A 410 -13.89 11.03 8.96
N ARG A 411 -13.43 10.37 7.89
CA ARG A 411 -13.32 10.99 6.56
C ARG A 411 -14.68 11.40 6.00
N MET A 412 -15.70 10.55 6.13
CA MET A 412 -17.05 10.90 5.71
C MET A 412 -17.67 11.98 6.60
N ILE A 413 -17.39 11.97 7.90
CA ILE A 413 -17.83 13.03 8.81
C ILE A 413 -17.18 14.37 8.46
N PHE A 414 -15.86 14.42 8.20
CA PHE A 414 -15.17 15.65 7.79
C PHE A 414 -15.62 16.17 6.42
N LEU A 415 -16.06 15.28 5.52
CA LEU A 415 -16.64 15.65 4.24
C LEU A 415 -18.00 16.35 4.42
N VAL A 416 -18.85 15.82 5.29
CA VAL A 416 -20.23 16.29 5.51
C VAL A 416 -20.31 17.47 6.48
N ALA A 417 -19.40 17.56 7.46
CA ALA A 417 -19.39 18.58 8.50
C ALA A 417 -19.57 20.02 7.99
N PRO A 418 -18.80 20.52 7.00
CA PRO A 418 -19.02 21.89 6.51
C PRO A 418 -20.37 22.07 5.81
N LEU A 419 -20.91 21.01 5.21
CA LEU A 419 -22.19 21.05 4.49
C LEU A 419 -23.38 21.20 5.45
N CYS A 420 -23.27 20.70 6.69
CA CYS A 420 -24.29 20.91 7.73
C CYS A 420 -24.52 22.40 8.01
N TYR A 421 -23.45 23.19 8.12
CA TYR A 421 -23.57 24.63 8.30
C TYR A 421 -24.01 25.32 7.01
N LEU A 422 -23.38 25.02 5.87
CA LEU A 422 -23.63 25.73 4.62
C LEU A 422 -25.06 25.53 4.09
N PHE A 423 -25.62 24.32 4.15
CA PHE A 423 -26.96 24.07 3.64
C PHE A 423 -28.05 24.17 4.70
N LEU A 424 -27.76 23.84 5.96
CA LEU A 424 -28.78 23.70 7.01
C LEU A 424 -28.62 24.71 8.16
N ASP A 425 -27.61 25.59 8.12
CA ASP A 425 -27.27 26.55 9.20
C ASP A 425 -27.03 25.90 10.57
N LEU A 426 -26.68 24.59 10.61
CA LEU A 426 -26.44 23.86 11.85
C LEU A 426 -25.14 24.32 12.52
N GLN A 427 -25.21 24.62 13.80
CA GLN A 427 -24.09 25.09 14.62
C GLN A 427 -23.39 23.92 15.31
N ILE A 428 -22.71 23.09 14.51
CA ILE A 428 -22.07 21.85 14.98
C ILE A 428 -20.75 22.10 15.74
N PHE A 429 -20.28 23.34 15.76
CA PHE A 429 -19.05 23.80 16.41
C PHE A 429 -19.32 25.18 17.03
N THR A 430 -19.28 25.28 18.37
CA THR A 430 -19.57 26.54 19.08
C THR A 430 -18.29 27.33 19.34
N ALA A 431 -17.83 28.10 18.35
CA ALA A 431 -16.71 29.01 18.49
C ALA A 431 -16.77 30.14 17.47
N SER A 432 -16.15 31.28 17.78
CA SER A 432 -15.91 32.34 16.80
C SER A 432 -14.90 31.92 15.73
N GLY A 433 -14.89 32.61 14.57
CA GLY A 433 -13.88 32.36 13.55
C GLY A 433 -12.45 32.58 14.09
N SER A 434 -12.27 33.55 14.99
CA SER A 434 -10.97 33.87 15.60
C SER A 434 -10.46 32.76 16.54
N GLU A 435 -11.32 32.18 17.38
CA GLU A 435 -10.97 31.04 18.22
C GLU A 435 -10.62 29.83 17.39
N PHE A 436 -11.39 29.57 16.33
CA PHE A 436 -11.09 28.50 15.39
C PHE A 436 -9.69 28.66 14.78
N LEU A 437 -9.35 29.87 14.30
CA LEU A 437 -8.04 30.13 13.72
C LEU A 437 -6.91 29.96 14.75
N VAL A 438 -7.09 30.41 15.99
CA VAL A 438 -6.02 30.33 16.98
C VAL A 438 -5.80 28.91 17.50
N TYR A 439 -6.87 28.14 17.73
CA TYR A 439 -6.76 26.78 18.28
C TYR A 439 -6.65 25.73 17.17
N THR A 440 -7.60 25.70 16.25
CA THR A 440 -7.68 24.63 15.23
C THR A 440 -6.57 24.74 14.20
N LEU A 441 -6.28 25.92 13.68
CA LEU A 441 -5.20 26.08 12.69
C LEU A 441 -3.83 25.78 13.31
N ALA A 442 -3.57 26.23 14.54
CA ALA A 442 -2.34 25.90 15.25
C ALA A 442 -2.17 24.39 15.43
N TYR A 443 -3.25 23.70 15.83
CA TYR A 443 -3.31 22.24 15.90
C TYR A 443 -3.00 21.58 14.54
N MET A 444 -3.65 22.03 13.46
CA MET A 444 -3.44 21.48 12.13
C MET A 444 -1.99 21.65 11.67
N VAL A 445 -1.40 22.85 11.84
CA VAL A 445 -0.02 23.13 11.47
C VAL A 445 0.93 22.26 12.29
N ALA A 446 0.73 22.15 13.61
CA ALA A 446 1.53 21.27 14.46
C ALA A 446 1.47 19.81 13.99
N ASN A 447 0.26 19.33 13.67
CA ASN A 447 0.05 17.97 13.17
C ASN A 447 0.74 17.74 11.82
N MET A 448 0.60 18.66 10.85
CA MET A 448 1.29 18.58 9.57
C MET A 448 2.81 18.62 9.71
N LEU A 449 3.34 19.44 10.62
CA LEU A 449 4.77 19.49 10.91
C LEU A 449 5.27 18.16 11.49
N MET A 450 4.56 17.58 12.46
CA MET A 450 4.89 16.28 13.04
C MET A 450 4.82 15.16 11.99
N GLN A 451 3.73 15.09 11.23
CA GLN A 451 3.57 14.09 10.17
C GLN A 451 4.67 14.21 9.12
N ASN A 452 4.98 15.41 8.64
CA ASN A 452 6.03 15.59 7.65
C ASN A 452 7.44 15.30 8.21
N TYR A 453 7.66 15.55 9.50
CA TYR A 453 8.92 15.19 10.16
C TYR A 453 9.08 13.66 10.30
N LEU A 454 8.00 12.94 10.62
CA LEU A 454 8.00 11.48 10.79
C LEU A 454 7.98 10.71 9.46
N TYR A 455 7.15 11.18 8.52
CA TYR A 455 6.76 10.44 7.32
C TYR A 455 7.15 11.15 6.02
N GLY A 456 7.67 12.37 6.04
CA GLY A 456 7.78 13.19 4.82
C GLY A 456 8.59 12.59 3.69
N SER A 457 9.53 11.68 3.98
CA SER A 457 10.26 10.91 2.96
C SER A 457 9.51 9.69 2.42
N PHE A 458 8.45 9.23 3.09
CA PHE A 458 7.65 8.05 2.74
C PHE A 458 6.22 8.38 2.34
N ARG A 459 5.74 9.58 2.67
CA ARG A 459 4.40 10.06 2.35
C ARG A 459 4.38 11.58 2.30
N TRP A 460 3.99 12.12 1.16
CA TRP A 460 3.90 13.56 0.96
C TRP A 460 2.62 14.14 1.57
N PRO A 461 2.59 15.45 1.90
CA PRO A 461 1.41 16.10 2.44
C PRO A 461 0.18 15.91 1.54
N TRP A 462 -1.01 15.75 2.14
CA TRP A 462 -2.32 15.60 1.49
C TRP A 462 -2.55 14.30 0.71
N ILE A 463 -1.50 13.51 0.46
CA ILE A 463 -1.63 12.24 -0.25
C ILE A 463 -2.37 11.22 0.62
N SER A 464 -2.11 11.14 1.93
CA SER A 464 -2.88 10.26 2.82
C SER A 464 -4.36 10.59 2.81
N GLU A 465 -4.70 11.87 2.91
CA GLU A 465 -6.06 12.37 2.84
C GLU A 465 -6.74 11.96 1.52
N LEU A 466 -6.03 12.04 0.39
CA LEU A 466 -6.54 11.64 -0.91
C LEU A 466 -6.83 10.14 -0.98
N TYR A 467 -5.86 9.30 -0.61
CA TYR A 467 -6.04 7.84 -0.60
C TYR A 467 -7.20 7.43 0.30
N GLU A 468 -7.25 7.98 1.52
CA GLU A 468 -8.28 7.67 2.49
C GLU A 468 -9.66 8.18 2.02
N TYR A 469 -9.77 9.40 1.48
CA TYR A 469 -11.03 9.91 0.93
C TYR A 469 -11.59 8.99 -0.17
N MET A 470 -10.74 8.60 -1.14
CA MET A 470 -11.18 7.74 -2.24
C MET A 470 -11.63 6.37 -1.77
N GLN A 471 -10.89 5.79 -0.85
CA GLN A 471 -11.23 4.49 -0.27
C GLN A 471 -12.51 4.57 0.58
N SER A 472 -12.70 5.65 1.34
CA SER A 472 -13.81 5.80 2.31
C SER A 472 -15.19 5.64 1.68
N VAL A 473 -15.37 6.15 0.46
CA VAL A 473 -16.65 6.07 -0.28
C VAL A 473 -17.12 4.62 -0.44
N HIS A 474 -16.19 3.68 -0.61
CA HIS A 474 -16.48 2.27 -0.86
C HIS A 474 -16.25 1.39 0.37
N LEU A 475 -15.29 1.73 1.23
CA LEU A 475 -14.94 0.95 2.41
C LEU A 475 -15.90 1.16 3.57
N LEU A 476 -16.55 2.34 3.69
CA LEU A 476 -17.50 2.59 4.78
C LEU A 476 -18.61 1.52 4.86
N PRO A 477 -19.37 1.21 3.78
CA PRO A 477 -20.40 0.16 3.85
C PRO A 477 -19.81 -1.23 4.14
N ALA A 478 -18.59 -1.52 3.65
CA ALA A 478 -17.90 -2.78 3.89
C ALA A 478 -17.55 -2.95 5.38
N VAL A 479 -17.00 -1.92 6.03
CA VAL A 479 -16.66 -1.91 7.45
C VAL A 479 -17.93 -2.01 8.31
N ILE A 480 -18.97 -1.21 7.99
CA ILE A 480 -20.26 -1.29 8.69
C ILE A 480 -20.86 -2.70 8.61
N SER A 481 -20.78 -3.35 7.44
CA SER A 481 -21.27 -4.72 7.27
C SER A 481 -20.57 -5.71 8.21
N VAL A 482 -19.25 -5.57 8.43
CA VAL A 482 -18.50 -6.43 9.36
C VAL A 482 -18.87 -6.13 10.80
N MET A 483 -19.06 -4.86 11.16
CA MET A 483 -19.45 -4.47 12.52
C MET A 483 -20.78 -5.11 12.95
N PHE A 484 -21.75 -5.20 12.04
CA PHE A 484 -23.03 -5.85 12.32
C PHE A 484 -22.97 -7.38 12.22
N ASN A 485 -22.20 -7.93 11.29
CA ASN A 485 -22.04 -9.36 11.15
C ASN A 485 -20.59 -9.74 10.79
N PRO A 486 -19.73 -9.96 11.80
CA PRO A 486 -18.30 -10.18 11.58
C PRO A 486 -17.99 -11.46 10.79
N ARG A 487 -18.89 -12.44 10.74
CA ARG A 487 -18.67 -13.72 10.04
C ARG A 487 -19.25 -13.76 8.63
N LYS A 488 -19.99 -12.72 8.21
CA LYS A 488 -20.62 -12.65 6.89
C LYS A 488 -19.65 -12.44 5.73
N PRO A 489 -18.60 -11.61 5.83
CA PRO A 489 -17.68 -11.40 4.71
C PRO A 489 -16.99 -12.71 4.33
N THR A 490 -17.11 -13.10 3.06
CA THR A 490 -16.41 -14.24 2.48
C THR A 490 -15.33 -13.77 1.53
N PHE A 491 -14.25 -14.54 1.43
CA PHE A 491 -13.17 -14.24 0.51
C PHE A 491 -13.65 -14.45 -0.93
N LYS A 492 -13.78 -13.36 -1.69
CA LYS A 492 -13.94 -13.40 -3.15
C LYS A 492 -12.61 -13.03 -3.79
N VAL A 493 -12.11 -13.91 -4.66
CA VAL A 493 -10.84 -13.69 -5.36
C VAL A 493 -10.94 -12.44 -6.21
N THR A 494 -9.95 -11.57 -6.08
CA THR A 494 -9.88 -10.33 -6.85
C THR A 494 -9.35 -10.69 -8.24
N ALA A 495 -9.97 -10.18 -9.31
CA ALA A 495 -9.43 -10.39 -10.65
C ALA A 495 -8.03 -9.76 -10.74
N LYS A 496 -7.03 -10.55 -11.09
CA LYS A 496 -5.63 -10.11 -11.26
C LYS A 496 -5.30 -9.76 -12.71
N ASP A 497 -6.12 -10.22 -13.66
CA ASP A 497 -5.93 -10.04 -15.11
C ASP A 497 -6.70 -8.85 -15.70
N GLU A 498 -6.93 -7.79 -14.92
CA GLU A 498 -7.56 -6.58 -15.47
C GLU A 498 -6.48 -5.63 -15.99
N SER A 499 -6.59 -5.21 -17.25
CA SER A 499 -5.78 -4.14 -17.83
C SER A 499 -6.68 -3.07 -18.43
N VAL A 500 -6.23 -1.82 -18.37
CA VAL A 500 -6.92 -0.70 -19.00
C VAL A 500 -6.23 -0.42 -20.33
N SER A 501 -6.79 -0.89 -21.44
CA SER A 501 -6.19 -0.67 -22.77
C SER A 501 -6.43 0.74 -23.32
N GLU A 502 -7.53 1.38 -22.91
CA GLU A 502 -7.99 2.68 -23.38
C GLU A 502 -8.37 3.61 -22.22
N ASP A 503 -8.24 4.91 -22.46
CA ASP A 503 -8.69 5.94 -21.53
C ASP A 503 -10.19 5.79 -21.23
N ARG A 504 -10.55 5.60 -19.96
CA ARG A 504 -11.93 5.37 -19.54
C ARG A 504 -12.21 5.93 -18.15
N LEU A 505 -13.50 6.06 -17.82
CA LEU A 505 -13.94 6.28 -16.44
C LEU A 505 -14.10 4.92 -15.76
N SER A 506 -13.60 4.82 -14.52
CA SER A 506 -13.85 3.62 -13.71
C SER A 506 -15.35 3.42 -13.48
N GLU A 507 -15.76 2.15 -13.34
CA GLU A 507 -17.13 1.74 -12.99
C GLU A 507 -17.60 2.38 -11.67
N HIS A 508 -16.66 2.69 -10.79
CA HIS A 508 -16.87 3.29 -9.47
C HIS A 508 -16.71 4.82 -9.44
N ALA A 509 -16.65 5.48 -10.60
CA ALA A 509 -16.39 6.92 -10.67
C ALA A 509 -17.59 7.80 -10.23
N ARG A 510 -18.83 7.33 -10.43
CA ARG A 510 -20.06 8.15 -10.26
C ARG A 510 -20.18 8.86 -8.90
N PRO A 511 -19.94 8.21 -7.74
CA PRO A 511 -20.05 8.86 -6.45
C PRO A 511 -19.13 10.08 -6.30
N PHE A 512 -17.94 10.05 -6.90
CA PHE A 512 -16.97 11.16 -6.79
C PHE A 512 -17.43 12.40 -7.55
N PHE A 513 -18.04 12.24 -8.73
CA PHE A 513 -18.62 13.36 -9.46
C PHE A 513 -19.81 13.96 -8.71
N LEU A 514 -20.65 13.13 -8.07
CA LEU A 514 -21.75 13.61 -7.23
C LEU A 514 -21.24 14.41 -6.03
N ILE A 515 -20.26 13.86 -5.29
CA ILE A 515 -19.64 14.54 -4.16
C ILE A 515 -19.02 15.87 -4.60
N PHE A 516 -18.28 15.88 -5.71
CA PHE A 516 -17.69 17.09 -6.27
C PHE A 516 -18.76 18.15 -6.59
N GLY A 517 -19.88 17.75 -7.21
CA GLY A 517 -21.01 18.65 -7.50
C GLY A 517 -21.65 19.24 -6.23
N ILE A 518 -21.83 18.43 -5.19
CA ILE A 518 -22.38 18.89 -3.90
C ILE A 518 -21.43 19.88 -3.22
N LEU A 519 -20.12 19.59 -3.21
CA LEU A 519 -19.11 20.49 -2.64
C LEU A 519 -19.02 21.81 -3.42
N LEU A 520 -19.18 21.77 -4.75
CA LEU A 520 -19.22 22.95 -5.59
C LEU A 520 -20.44 23.82 -5.28
N ALA A 521 -21.61 23.20 -5.10
CA ALA A 521 -22.81 23.90 -4.62
C ALA A 521 -22.59 24.49 -3.22
N GLY A 522 -21.94 23.76 -2.31
CA GLY A 522 -21.56 24.25 -0.99
C GLY A 522 -20.65 25.49 -1.06
N LEU A 523 -19.72 25.52 -2.01
CA LEU A 523 -18.85 26.68 -2.23
C LEU A 523 -19.65 27.90 -2.72
N ALA A 524 -20.59 27.69 -3.65
CA ALA A 524 -21.49 28.75 -4.11
C ALA A 524 -22.36 29.30 -2.97
N VAL A 525 -22.90 28.42 -2.12
CA VAL A 525 -23.67 28.82 -0.93
C VAL A 525 -22.81 29.57 0.09
N SER A 526 -21.55 29.19 0.26
CA SER A 526 -20.61 29.94 1.11
C SER A 526 -20.41 31.37 0.63
N ILE A 527 -20.20 31.57 -0.68
CA ILE A 527 -20.07 32.91 -1.29
C ILE A 527 -21.37 33.71 -1.10
N TYR A 528 -22.52 33.08 -1.35
CA TYR A 528 -23.82 33.69 -1.17
C TYR A 528 -24.05 34.14 0.28
N ARG A 529 -23.78 33.27 1.27
CA ARG A 529 -23.93 33.59 2.70
C ARG A 529 -22.99 34.70 3.17
N ILE A 530 -21.75 34.77 2.68
CA ILE A 530 -20.84 35.88 3.00
C ILE A 530 -21.43 37.21 2.53
N TYR A 531 -22.09 37.22 1.37
CA TYR A 531 -22.71 38.41 0.83
C TYR A 531 -24.02 38.79 1.56
N THR A 532 -24.89 37.81 1.85
CA THR A 532 -26.21 38.06 2.45
C THR A 532 -26.21 38.13 3.98
N GLU A 533 -25.25 37.49 4.64
CA GLU A 533 -25.11 37.43 6.11
C GLU A 533 -23.72 37.92 6.59
N PRO A 534 -23.34 39.20 6.34
CA PRO A 534 -21.99 39.70 6.70
C PRO A 534 -21.63 39.56 8.19
N TRP A 535 -22.63 39.53 9.08
CA TRP A 535 -22.42 39.38 10.52
C TRP A 535 -21.99 37.97 10.95
N LYS A 536 -22.14 36.95 10.09
CA LYS A 536 -21.61 35.59 10.29
C LYS A 536 -20.43 35.27 9.36
N ALA A 537 -19.86 36.29 8.71
CA ALA A 537 -18.87 36.10 7.65
C ALA A 537 -17.61 35.40 8.16
N ASP A 538 -17.18 35.67 9.39
CA ASP A 538 -15.99 35.05 10.00
C ASP A 538 -16.12 33.51 10.10
N VAL A 539 -17.25 33.01 10.59
CA VAL A 539 -17.55 31.57 10.66
C VAL A 539 -17.75 31.00 9.26
N THR A 540 -18.47 31.71 8.38
CA THR A 540 -18.74 31.25 7.01
C THR A 540 -17.45 31.11 6.20
N LEU A 541 -16.47 32.00 6.40
CA LEU A 541 -15.16 31.93 5.76
C LEU A 541 -14.37 30.69 6.20
N VAL A 542 -14.38 30.37 7.51
CA VAL A 542 -13.72 29.17 8.04
C VAL A 542 -14.36 27.90 7.45
N VAL A 543 -15.69 27.79 7.52
CA VAL A 543 -16.42 26.62 7.00
C VAL A 543 -16.28 26.51 5.48
N GLY A 544 -16.39 27.63 4.76
CA GLY A 544 -16.16 27.72 3.33
C GLY A 544 -14.74 27.31 2.93
N GLY A 545 -13.73 27.68 3.71
CA GLY A 545 -12.35 27.26 3.53
C GLY A 545 -12.16 25.74 3.67
N TRP A 546 -12.82 25.11 4.63
CA TRP A 546 -12.85 23.65 4.74
C TRP A 546 -13.58 22.97 3.59
N ASN A 547 -14.73 23.51 3.17
CA ASN A 547 -15.44 23.02 2.00
C ASN A 547 -14.58 23.14 0.73
N LEU A 548 -13.81 24.23 0.59
CA LEU A 548 -12.87 24.41 -0.51
C LEU A 548 -11.74 23.37 -0.48
N LEU A 549 -11.19 23.07 0.70
CA LEU A 549 -10.19 21.99 0.84
C LEU A 549 -10.77 20.63 0.44
N ASN A 550 -12.00 20.32 0.87
CA ASN A 550 -12.73 19.12 0.46
C ASN A 550 -12.97 19.10 -1.05
N LEU A 551 -13.32 20.24 -1.65
CA LEU A 551 -13.54 20.38 -3.10
C LEU A 551 -12.26 20.12 -3.89
N ILE A 552 -11.11 20.63 -3.42
CA ILE A 552 -9.80 20.37 -4.03
C ILE A 552 -9.45 18.88 -3.97
N MET A 553 -9.72 18.23 -2.84
CA MET A 553 -9.50 16.79 -2.65
C MET A 553 -10.40 15.96 -3.59
N ALA A 554 -11.69 16.29 -3.63
CA ALA A 554 -12.66 15.64 -4.51
C ALA A 554 -12.32 15.84 -5.99
N GLY A 555 -11.87 17.04 -6.37
CA GLY A 555 -11.42 17.34 -7.73
C GLY A 555 -10.20 16.51 -8.14
N CYS A 556 -9.23 16.36 -7.24
CA CYS A 556 -8.08 15.49 -7.47
C CYS A 556 -8.51 14.02 -7.67
N ALA A 557 -9.45 13.54 -6.86
CA ALA A 557 -10.02 12.19 -6.99
C ALA A 557 -10.73 11.97 -8.33
N LEU A 558 -11.36 12.99 -8.95
CA LEU A 558 -11.92 12.87 -10.30
C LEU A 558 -10.85 12.46 -11.33
N GLY A 559 -9.65 13.02 -11.21
CA GLY A 559 -8.53 12.61 -12.05
C GLY A 559 -8.09 11.17 -11.76
N VAL A 560 -8.12 10.74 -10.51
CA VAL A 560 -7.76 9.36 -10.14
C VAL A 560 -8.76 8.34 -10.71
N VAL A 561 -10.07 8.59 -10.62
CA VAL A 561 -11.07 7.67 -11.19
C VAL A 561 -11.21 7.76 -12.71
N SER A 562 -10.48 8.68 -13.33
CA SER A 562 -10.29 8.79 -14.78
C SER A 562 -9.04 8.02 -15.16
N GLU A 563 -9.24 6.74 -15.48
CA GLU A 563 -8.16 5.78 -15.72
C GLU A 563 -7.46 6.06 -17.05
N ARG A 564 -6.12 6.07 -16.99
CA ARG A 564 -5.28 6.20 -18.18
C ARG A 564 -5.14 4.85 -18.88
N GLY A 565 -5.45 4.82 -20.17
CA GLY A 565 -5.21 3.68 -21.03
C GLY A 565 -3.72 3.36 -21.12
N GLN A 566 -3.35 2.17 -20.68
CA GLN A 566 -2.06 1.56 -20.95
C GLN A 566 -2.21 0.63 -22.16
N ARG A 567 -1.82 1.12 -23.34
CA ARG A 567 -1.69 0.28 -24.56
C ARG A 567 -0.67 -0.87 -24.39
N ARG A 568 0.12 -0.85 -23.32
CA ARG A 568 1.11 -1.89 -22.97
C ARG A 568 0.56 -2.65 -21.76
N VAL A 569 0.01 -3.81 -22.03
CA VAL A 569 -1.04 -4.46 -21.24
C VAL A 569 -0.61 -4.90 -19.82
N PHE A 570 0.67 -5.11 -19.49
CA PHE A 570 1.06 -5.56 -18.14
C PHE A 570 2.49 -5.22 -17.68
N THR A 571 3.18 -4.25 -18.29
CA THR A 571 4.63 -4.15 -18.10
C THR A 571 5.12 -2.74 -17.87
N HIS A 572 5.15 -2.34 -16.59
CA HIS A 572 6.13 -1.34 -16.18
C HIS A 572 7.51 -1.92 -16.48
N ARG A 573 8.34 -1.12 -17.15
CA ARG A 573 9.67 -1.54 -17.58
C ARG A 573 10.68 -1.09 -16.54
N VAL A 574 11.44 -2.04 -16.03
CA VAL A 574 12.56 -1.77 -15.13
C VAL A 574 13.74 -1.38 -15.99
N LYS A 575 14.31 -0.19 -15.74
CA LYS A 575 15.57 0.20 -16.36
C LYS A 575 16.65 -0.76 -15.91
N VAL A 576 17.46 -1.28 -16.82
CA VAL A 576 18.62 -2.11 -16.51
C VAL A 576 19.80 -1.63 -17.35
N SER A 577 21.01 -2.05 -17.00
CA SER A 577 22.19 -1.76 -17.82
C SER A 577 23.05 -3.01 -17.85
N ARG A 578 22.77 -3.88 -18.83
CA ARG A 578 23.47 -5.17 -18.99
C ARG A 578 24.06 -5.24 -20.38
N ARG A 579 25.37 -5.45 -20.47
CA ARG A 579 26.03 -5.76 -21.75
C ARG A 579 25.46 -7.07 -22.29
N CYS A 580 25.18 -7.10 -23.58
CA CYS A 580 24.69 -8.29 -24.26
C CYS A 580 25.29 -8.40 -25.67
N GLU A 581 25.14 -9.59 -26.24
CA GLU A 581 25.35 -9.88 -27.64
C GLU A 581 23.99 -10.19 -28.26
N CYS A 582 23.62 -9.47 -29.31
CA CYS A 582 22.37 -9.65 -30.02
C CYS A 582 22.64 -10.31 -31.36
N ARG A 583 22.17 -11.56 -31.51
CA ARG A 583 22.26 -12.32 -32.76
C ARG A 583 21.01 -12.07 -33.60
N ILE A 584 21.19 -11.55 -34.81
CA ILE A 584 20.12 -11.32 -35.79
C ILE A 584 20.63 -11.80 -37.16
N SER A 585 19.87 -12.67 -37.83
CA SER A 585 20.19 -13.16 -39.18
C SER A 585 21.65 -13.64 -39.32
N ASP A 586 22.09 -14.48 -38.38
CA ASP A 586 23.44 -15.07 -38.27
C ASP A 586 24.61 -14.12 -37.97
N ARG A 587 24.34 -12.83 -37.73
CA ARG A 587 25.36 -11.87 -37.27
C ARG A 587 25.18 -11.55 -35.79
N VAL A 588 26.29 -11.38 -35.09
CA VAL A 588 26.32 -11.01 -33.67
C VAL A 588 26.71 -9.55 -33.55
N TYR A 589 25.86 -8.76 -32.90
CA TYR A 589 26.08 -7.35 -32.64
C TYR A 589 26.28 -7.12 -31.15
N PRO A 590 27.33 -6.42 -30.72
CA PRO A 590 27.46 -6.01 -29.33
C PRO A 590 26.37 -4.99 -29.01
N GLY A 591 25.79 -5.11 -27.82
CA GLY A 591 24.72 -4.22 -27.39
C GLY A 591 24.61 -4.09 -25.87
N THR A 592 23.63 -3.30 -25.46
CA THR A 592 23.25 -3.08 -24.07
C THR A 592 21.74 -3.21 -23.93
N ILE A 593 21.30 -3.98 -22.94
CA ILE A 593 19.90 -4.03 -22.52
C ILE A 593 19.66 -2.84 -21.58
N GLU A 594 18.79 -1.92 -21.98
CA GLU A 594 18.53 -0.65 -21.26
C GLU A 594 17.27 -0.70 -20.39
N ASP A 595 16.27 -1.47 -20.79
CA ASP A 595 15.07 -1.68 -20.00
C ASP A 595 14.46 -3.05 -20.29
N VAL A 596 13.85 -3.65 -19.28
CA VAL A 596 13.26 -4.98 -19.33
C VAL A 596 11.90 -5.00 -18.66
N SER A 597 11.11 -5.98 -19.06
CA SER A 597 9.81 -6.29 -18.50
C SER A 597 9.56 -7.77 -18.67
N VAL A 598 8.52 -8.33 -18.05
CA VAL A 598 8.24 -9.77 -18.14
C VAL A 598 8.03 -10.27 -19.57
N HIS A 599 7.59 -9.41 -20.50
CA HIS A 599 7.31 -9.81 -21.89
C HIS A 599 8.35 -9.34 -22.92
N GLY A 600 9.33 -8.52 -22.54
CA GLY A 600 10.29 -7.99 -23.51
C GLY A 600 11.27 -6.98 -22.96
N ALA A 601 12.22 -6.60 -23.82
CA ALA A 601 13.33 -5.72 -23.51
C ALA A 601 13.49 -4.61 -24.55
N ARG A 602 14.17 -3.52 -24.16
CA ARG A 602 14.82 -2.60 -25.10
C ARG A 602 16.31 -2.93 -25.13
N VAL A 603 16.83 -3.16 -26.34
CA VAL A 603 18.22 -3.50 -26.57
C VAL A 603 18.80 -2.48 -27.56
N VAL A 604 19.87 -1.81 -27.17
CA VAL A 604 20.61 -0.89 -28.04
C VAL A 604 21.82 -1.65 -28.58
N VAL A 605 21.91 -1.77 -29.90
CA VAL A 605 22.95 -2.53 -30.60
C VAL A 605 23.83 -1.59 -31.43
N TYR A 606 25.13 -1.91 -31.50
CA TYR A 606 26.12 -1.14 -32.23
C TYR A 606 26.54 -1.85 -33.52
N GLY A 607 26.76 -1.08 -34.59
CA GLY A 607 27.31 -1.59 -35.86
C GLY A 607 26.31 -2.33 -36.75
N VAL A 608 25.00 -2.22 -36.48
CA VAL A 608 23.93 -2.69 -37.38
C VAL A 608 23.29 -1.51 -38.09
N ASN A 609 22.96 -1.67 -39.37
CA ASN A 609 22.21 -0.66 -40.10
C ASN A 609 20.71 -0.84 -39.83
N ALA A 610 20.02 0.21 -39.39
CA ALA A 610 18.58 0.17 -39.11
C ALA A 610 17.75 -0.27 -40.33
N ALA A 611 18.21 -0.01 -41.55
CA ALA A 611 17.55 -0.43 -42.79
C ALA A 611 17.56 -1.96 -43.02
N GLU A 612 18.50 -2.69 -42.39
CA GLU A 612 18.55 -4.15 -42.44
C GLU A 612 17.56 -4.77 -41.43
N LEU A 613 16.95 -3.96 -40.56
CA LEU A 613 16.09 -4.42 -39.48
C LEU A 613 14.61 -4.13 -39.74
N SER A 614 13.77 -5.13 -39.52
CA SER A 614 12.33 -5.05 -39.74
C SER A 614 11.56 -5.67 -38.58
N ARG A 615 10.34 -5.15 -38.37
CA ARG A 615 9.41 -5.67 -37.38
C ARG A 615 9.03 -7.11 -37.72
N GLY A 616 9.17 -8.01 -36.74
CA GLY A 616 8.84 -9.43 -36.86
C GLY A 616 10.05 -10.33 -37.00
N MET A 617 11.26 -9.80 -37.25
CA MET A 617 12.46 -10.62 -37.29
C MET A 617 12.76 -11.26 -35.94
N ALA A 618 13.16 -12.53 -35.99
CA ALA A 618 13.63 -13.28 -34.85
C ALA A 618 15.12 -13.01 -34.62
N GLY A 619 15.49 -13.02 -33.35
CA GLY A 619 16.88 -12.93 -32.92
C GLY A 619 17.04 -13.57 -31.56
N GLU A 620 18.24 -13.44 -31.00
CA GLU A 620 18.59 -14.02 -29.71
C GLU A 620 19.48 -13.04 -28.97
N ILE A 621 19.26 -12.86 -27.68
CA ILE A 621 20.13 -12.04 -26.82
C ILE A 621 20.86 -12.92 -25.82
N SER A 622 22.18 -12.86 -25.82
CA SER A 622 23.03 -13.53 -24.84
C SER A 622 23.65 -12.48 -23.92
N PHE A 623 23.61 -12.73 -22.62
CA PHE A 623 24.19 -11.87 -21.59
C PHE A 623 24.72 -12.75 -20.46
N GLU A 624 25.66 -12.24 -19.68
CA GLU A 624 26.17 -12.93 -18.50
C GLU A 624 25.12 -12.84 -17.38
N PRO A 625 24.46 -13.94 -16.96
CA PRO A 625 23.44 -13.90 -15.91
C PRO A 625 24.07 -13.64 -14.55
N LEU A 626 23.31 -13.04 -13.63
CA LEU A 626 23.78 -12.92 -12.25
C LEU A 626 23.70 -14.27 -11.54
N THR A 627 22.67 -15.06 -11.87
CA THR A 627 22.39 -16.37 -11.30
C THR A 627 23.35 -17.43 -11.83
N GLU A 628 24.02 -18.15 -10.91
CA GLU A 628 24.91 -19.26 -11.28
C GLU A 628 24.13 -20.41 -11.93
N GLY A 629 24.75 -21.03 -12.94
CA GLY A 629 24.20 -22.19 -13.64
C GLY A 629 23.13 -21.87 -14.69
N VAL A 630 22.76 -20.60 -14.85
CA VAL A 630 21.90 -20.15 -15.95
C VAL A 630 22.79 -19.75 -17.13
N SER A 631 22.52 -20.28 -18.33
CA SER A 631 23.28 -19.93 -19.53
C SER A 631 22.49 -20.17 -20.81
N GLY A 632 22.93 -19.55 -21.90
CA GLY A 632 22.27 -19.61 -23.21
C GLY A 632 21.82 -18.24 -23.68
N GLY A 633 21.21 -18.18 -24.86
CA GLY A 633 20.58 -16.95 -25.34
C GLY A 633 19.07 -17.00 -25.22
N LEU A 634 18.50 -15.81 -25.05
CA LEU A 634 17.08 -15.59 -24.88
C LEU A 634 16.47 -15.21 -26.24
N PRO A 635 15.57 -16.03 -26.80
CA PRO A 635 14.92 -15.73 -28.08
C PRO A 635 14.06 -14.47 -27.99
N ILE A 636 14.16 -13.63 -29.00
CA ILE A 636 13.45 -12.35 -29.12
C ILE A 636 12.83 -12.18 -30.50
N LEU A 637 11.75 -11.39 -30.53
CA LEU A 637 11.10 -10.90 -31.75
C LEU A 637 11.14 -9.38 -31.77
N ILE A 638 11.68 -8.80 -32.85
CA ILE A 638 11.78 -7.35 -33.02
C ILE A 638 10.37 -6.77 -33.25
N ARG A 639 9.99 -5.78 -32.45
CA ARG A 639 8.69 -5.08 -32.51
C ARG A 639 8.80 -3.63 -32.94
N ALA A 640 9.93 -2.98 -32.64
CA ALA A 640 10.23 -1.62 -33.04
C ALA A 640 11.73 -1.48 -33.31
N VAL A 641 12.09 -0.61 -34.25
CA VAL A 641 13.46 -0.25 -34.58
C VAL A 641 13.52 1.28 -34.55
N GLY A 642 14.44 1.84 -33.76
CA GLY A 642 14.75 3.26 -33.72
C GLY A 642 16.20 3.46 -34.11
N ASP A 643 16.45 4.37 -35.04
CA ASP A 643 17.78 4.73 -35.48
C ASP A 643 18.25 5.96 -34.68
N ASP A 644 19.28 5.78 -33.86
CA ASP A 644 19.90 6.82 -33.04
C ASP A 644 21.26 7.26 -33.64
N GLY A 645 21.53 6.94 -34.91
CA GLY A 645 22.76 7.28 -35.63
C GLY A 645 23.82 6.18 -35.52
N ASP A 646 24.69 6.26 -34.51
CA ASP A 646 25.77 5.28 -34.31
C ASP A 646 25.28 3.95 -33.69
N THR A 647 24.05 3.95 -33.16
CA THR A 647 23.42 2.80 -32.53
C THR A 647 21.98 2.63 -32.99
N VAL A 648 21.49 1.40 -32.96
CA VAL A 648 20.09 1.09 -33.26
C VAL A 648 19.39 0.57 -32.02
N ALA A 649 18.31 1.24 -31.63
CA ALA A 649 17.47 0.84 -30.51
C ALA A 649 16.39 -0.15 -30.97
N LEU A 650 16.42 -1.37 -30.43
CA LEU A 650 15.47 -2.43 -30.72
C LEU A 650 14.48 -2.59 -29.57
N GLY A 651 13.20 -2.45 -29.87
CA GLY A 651 12.13 -2.87 -28.99
C GLY A 651 11.81 -4.33 -29.24
N CYS A 652 12.12 -5.21 -28.30
CA CYS A 652 12.02 -6.66 -28.46
C CYS A 652 10.92 -7.26 -27.57
N ARG A 653 10.23 -8.29 -28.06
CA ARG A 653 9.35 -9.16 -27.27
C ARG A 653 10.04 -10.50 -27.07
N TYR A 654 10.02 -11.06 -25.87
CA TYR A 654 10.56 -12.40 -25.62
C TYR A 654 9.72 -13.48 -26.31
N ALA A 655 10.36 -14.57 -26.72
CA ALA A 655 9.72 -15.77 -27.23
C ALA A 655 10.23 -17.01 -26.46
N PRO A 656 9.92 -17.13 -25.15
CA PRO A 656 10.47 -18.21 -24.33
C PRO A 656 9.80 -19.55 -24.63
N GLU A 657 10.58 -20.50 -25.13
CA GLU A 657 10.12 -21.89 -25.37
C GLU A 657 10.46 -22.87 -24.23
N THR A 658 11.45 -22.57 -23.39
CA THR A 658 11.99 -23.49 -22.39
C THR A 658 11.97 -22.87 -20.98
N ALA A 659 12.07 -23.71 -19.95
CA ALA A 659 12.24 -23.25 -18.57
C ALA A 659 13.51 -22.38 -18.40
N GLU A 660 14.58 -22.69 -19.15
CA GLU A 660 15.84 -21.94 -19.12
C GLU A 660 15.67 -20.51 -19.65
N HIS A 661 14.89 -20.31 -20.71
CA HIS A 661 14.55 -18.96 -21.19
C HIS A 661 13.80 -18.14 -20.12
N ARG A 662 12.92 -18.79 -19.34
CA ARG A 662 12.19 -18.13 -18.25
C ARG A 662 13.12 -17.79 -17.08
N ARG A 663 14.12 -18.62 -16.78
CA ARG A 663 15.18 -18.30 -15.81
C ARG A 663 16.00 -17.09 -16.24
N LEU A 664 16.35 -16.98 -17.53
CA LEU A 664 17.02 -15.78 -18.07
C LEU A 664 16.17 -14.52 -17.92
N ILE A 665 14.86 -14.60 -18.21
CA ILE A 665 13.93 -13.47 -18.02
C ILE A 665 13.87 -13.07 -16.54
N ALA A 666 13.75 -14.05 -15.65
CA ALA A 666 13.73 -13.80 -14.21
C ALA A 666 15.05 -13.21 -13.70
N ASP A 667 16.20 -13.61 -14.25
CA ASP A 667 17.51 -13.02 -13.90
C ASP A 667 17.56 -11.52 -14.23
N LEU A 668 17.09 -11.14 -15.43
CA LEU A 668 17.12 -9.74 -15.87
C LEU A 668 16.29 -8.82 -14.99
N ILE A 669 15.16 -9.30 -14.48
CA ILE A 669 14.18 -8.46 -13.77
C ILE A 669 14.33 -8.58 -12.25
N PHE A 670 14.57 -9.80 -11.75
CA PHE A 670 14.42 -10.13 -10.34
C PHE A 670 15.71 -10.45 -9.58
N ALA A 671 16.84 -10.62 -10.29
CA ALA A 671 18.06 -11.06 -9.62
C ALA A 671 18.73 -10.02 -8.71
N ASN A 672 18.46 -8.73 -8.89
CA ASN A 672 19.18 -7.65 -8.22
C ASN A 672 18.29 -6.78 -7.32
N SER A 673 18.21 -7.13 -6.03
CA SER A 673 17.48 -6.34 -5.03
C SER A 673 18.09 -4.95 -4.75
N ALA A 674 19.36 -4.72 -5.10
CA ALA A 674 20.00 -3.42 -4.92
C ALA A 674 19.36 -2.36 -5.84
N GLN A 675 19.01 -2.76 -7.07
CA GLN A 675 18.32 -1.89 -8.02
C GLN A 675 16.95 -1.42 -7.50
N TRP A 676 16.20 -2.32 -6.86
CA TRP A 676 14.91 -1.97 -6.26
C TRP A 676 15.09 -1.02 -5.08
N SER A 677 16.13 -1.25 -4.28
CA SER A 677 16.50 -0.36 -3.17
C SER A 677 16.88 1.03 -3.68
N GLU A 678 17.67 1.12 -4.75
CA GLU A 678 18.03 2.39 -5.39
C GLU A 678 16.80 3.14 -5.92
N PHE A 679 15.89 2.44 -6.63
CA PHE A 679 14.65 3.02 -7.11
C PHE A 679 13.79 3.54 -5.96
N GLN A 680 13.58 2.73 -4.92
CA GLN A 680 12.87 3.11 -3.71
C GLN A 680 13.49 4.35 -3.03
N ILE A 681 14.81 4.35 -2.80
CA ILE A 681 15.54 5.46 -2.18
C ILE A 681 15.42 6.72 -3.03
N SER A 682 15.48 6.61 -4.36
CA SER A 682 15.37 7.76 -5.27
C SER A 682 14.05 8.53 -5.12
N ARG A 683 12.97 7.80 -4.76
CA ARG A 683 11.61 8.32 -4.52
C ARG A 683 11.43 8.83 -3.08
N ARG A 684 12.25 8.38 -2.12
CA ARG A 684 12.16 8.75 -0.69
C ARG A 684 12.64 10.17 -0.39
N ARG A 685 12.03 11.16 -1.04
CA ARG A 685 12.34 12.60 -0.89
C ARG A 685 11.29 13.28 -0.03
N ASN A 686 11.73 14.17 0.86
CA ASN A 686 10.84 15.00 1.67
C ASN A 686 10.70 16.40 1.05
N PRO A 687 9.57 16.74 0.39
CA PRO A 687 9.34 18.06 -0.17
C PRO A 687 9.10 19.14 0.90
N GLY A 688 8.91 18.75 2.16
CA GLY A 688 8.43 19.64 3.21
C GLY A 688 6.94 19.96 3.09
N VAL A 689 6.41 20.67 4.08
CA VAL A 689 4.97 20.96 4.17
C VAL A 689 4.51 21.93 3.08
N LEU A 690 5.25 23.04 2.88
CA LEU A 690 4.86 24.10 1.94
C LEU A 690 4.95 23.66 0.48
N LEU A 691 6.12 23.20 0.02
CA LEU A 691 6.28 22.74 -1.37
C LEU A 691 5.44 21.48 -1.65
N GLY A 692 5.29 20.59 -0.67
CA GLY A 692 4.40 19.44 -0.79
C GLY A 692 2.94 19.86 -0.97
N THR A 693 2.47 20.84 -0.19
CA THR A 693 1.11 21.40 -0.33
C THR A 693 0.92 22.08 -1.68
N LEU A 694 1.86 22.91 -2.12
CA LEU A 694 1.78 23.58 -3.43
C LEU A 694 1.78 22.56 -4.58
N GLY A 695 2.65 21.55 -4.50
CA GLY A 695 2.70 20.46 -5.47
C GLY A 695 1.40 19.66 -5.53
N PHE A 696 0.77 19.42 -4.38
CA PHE A 696 -0.55 18.80 -4.32
C PHE A 696 -1.61 19.67 -4.99
N LEU A 697 -1.69 20.98 -4.68
CA LEU A 697 -2.64 21.89 -5.29
C LEU A 697 -2.53 21.92 -6.83
N VAL A 698 -1.30 22.01 -7.36
CA VAL A 698 -1.06 21.96 -8.81
C VAL A 698 -1.53 20.63 -9.42
N THR A 699 -1.26 19.53 -8.72
CA THR A 699 -1.71 18.19 -9.15
C THR A 699 -3.23 18.11 -9.15
N SER A 700 -3.90 18.59 -8.09
CA SER A 700 -5.35 18.61 -7.95
C SER A 700 -6.03 19.41 -9.06
N VAL A 701 -5.52 20.60 -9.41
CA VAL A 701 -6.08 21.41 -10.51
C VAL A 701 -5.99 20.66 -11.84
N ARG A 702 -4.83 20.09 -12.17
CA ARG A 702 -4.63 19.31 -13.41
C ARG A 702 -5.52 18.05 -13.44
N ALA A 703 -5.59 17.33 -12.33
CA ALA A 703 -6.39 16.13 -12.17
C ALA A 703 -7.89 16.43 -12.30
N THR A 704 -8.37 17.53 -11.69
CA THR A 704 -9.77 17.99 -11.80
C THR A 704 -10.14 18.29 -13.25
N GLY A 705 -9.32 19.08 -13.95
CA GLY A 705 -9.56 19.40 -15.36
C GLY A 705 -9.63 18.15 -16.24
N ARG A 706 -8.70 17.20 -16.02
CA ARG A 706 -8.71 15.92 -16.73
C ARG A 706 -9.98 15.11 -16.43
N GLY A 707 -10.36 14.98 -15.17
CA GLY A 707 -11.56 14.22 -14.79
C GLY A 707 -12.84 14.79 -15.39
N LEU A 708 -12.99 16.11 -15.39
CA LEU A 708 -14.13 16.78 -16.04
C LEU A 708 -14.11 16.59 -17.56
N SER A 709 -12.94 16.61 -18.21
CA SER A 709 -12.85 16.36 -19.65
C SER A 709 -13.28 14.95 -20.05
N TYR A 710 -12.96 13.93 -19.23
CA TYR A 710 -13.40 12.56 -19.46
C TYR A 710 -14.91 12.42 -19.30
N ALA A 711 -15.50 13.08 -18.28
CA ALA A 711 -16.94 13.10 -18.09
C ALA A 711 -17.68 13.77 -19.26
N LEU A 712 -17.17 14.89 -19.77
CA LEU A 712 -17.71 15.54 -20.97
C LEU A 712 -17.62 14.62 -22.19
N ALA A 713 -16.45 14.02 -22.45
CA ALA A 713 -16.27 13.10 -23.56
C ALA A 713 -17.21 11.88 -23.48
N ALA A 714 -17.40 11.32 -22.29
CA ALA A 714 -18.33 10.21 -22.06
C ALA A 714 -19.79 10.61 -22.33
N ALA A 715 -20.20 11.82 -21.93
CA ALA A 715 -21.54 12.35 -22.20
C ALA A 715 -21.77 12.54 -23.71
N PHE A 716 -20.80 13.06 -24.46
CA PHE A 716 -20.89 13.22 -25.91
C PHE A 716 -20.94 11.87 -26.65
N ARG A 717 -20.12 10.88 -26.28
CA ARG A 717 -20.18 9.53 -26.86
C ARG A 717 -21.52 8.82 -26.56
N GLY A 718 -22.08 9.01 -25.37
CA GLY A 718 -23.40 8.48 -25.01
C GLY A 718 -24.57 9.13 -25.75
N SER A 719 -24.39 10.36 -26.24
CA SER A 719 -25.39 11.06 -27.07
C SER A 719 -25.39 10.59 -28.53
N GLY A 720 -24.23 10.32 -29.13
CA GLY A 720 -24.11 9.83 -30.52
C GLY A 720 -24.69 8.43 -30.73
N ALA A 721 -24.55 7.52 -29.75
CA ALA A 721 -25.13 6.18 -29.83
C ALA A 721 -26.68 6.18 -29.76
N ARG A 722 -27.30 7.25 -29.25
CA ARG A 722 -28.78 7.40 -29.27
C ARG A 722 -29.30 7.89 -30.62
N ASP A 723 -28.47 8.57 -31.41
CA ASP A 723 -28.85 9.05 -32.75
C ASP A 723 -28.66 7.98 -33.83
N GLU A 724 -27.69 7.06 -33.69
CA GLU A 724 -27.56 5.91 -34.61
C GLU A 724 -28.72 4.89 -34.47
N ILE A 725 -29.30 4.75 -33.27
CA ILE A 725 -30.48 3.88 -33.06
C ILE A 725 -31.77 4.53 -33.62
N LYS A 726 -31.79 5.85 -33.84
CA LYS A 726 -32.91 6.55 -34.49
C LYS A 726 -32.73 6.73 -36.00
N GLY A 727 -31.50 6.67 -36.52
CA GLY A 727 -31.20 6.72 -37.96
C GLY A 727 -31.47 5.41 -38.73
N GLY A 728 -31.43 4.25 -38.06
CA GLY A 728 -31.62 2.94 -38.69
C GLY A 728 -33.07 2.51 -38.99
N LYS A 729 -34.06 3.42 -38.91
CA LYS A 729 -35.48 3.12 -39.20
C LYS A 729 -36.05 3.88 -40.41
N LYS A 730 -35.22 4.51 -41.23
CA LYS A 730 -35.62 5.05 -42.54
C LYS A 730 -34.52 4.87 -43.58
N ALA A 731 -34.43 3.66 -44.13
CA ALA A 731 -34.04 3.39 -45.51
C ALA A 731 -34.52 1.97 -45.86
#